data_AF-A0A1Y2F509-F1
#
_entry.id   AF-A0A1Y2F509-F1
#
_cell.length_a   1.000
_cell.length_b   1.000
_cell.length_c   1.000
_cell.angle_alpha   90.00
_cell.angle_beta   90.00
_cell.angle_gamma   90.00
#
_symmetry.space_group_name_H-M   'P 1'
#
loop_
_entity.id
_entity.type
_entity.pdbx_description
1 polymer ?
#
loop_
_entity_poly.entity_id
_entity_poly.type
_entity_poly.pdbx_seq_one_letter_code
_entity_poly.pdbx_strand_id
1 'polypeptide(L)'
;MVATGPARTTGRRITDKLEELDKDAPFYSFEFFPPKTDMGLENLHARIARMTKLEPLFVTVTWGTGGSTADKSLELAKACERQHGLTTCLHLTCTNMDSHILDRALEEAKANGIRNILALRGDPPRGQEYWTPNEGDFVYAVDLVRYIRKQYGDWFCIGVAAYPEGHADNTHPEHMDPASELPFLAAKVQAGADFILTQLFYDVDAFLKFQKLLSEYEGGMLARVPLIPAIMPIQSYQTLMRMTALSHAAIPPAIHDAVEQVKGDDEAVKSVGVQVAIDMIHSLRHKTGGAVRGAHFCTLNLEKSVALILKHGGLFRKASRETSPVGVRVPLRPSIVQNGTDGRHRPAADKIVDQMARIDMLTNPTNVNGQDTHDVDAQSLEEEAVSTSEGHGTQAREATWDEFPNGRFGDSRSPAYGEIDGWGVSLGVHRTKALQLWGEPKTADDITRVFTRHLNGEIDATPWSNGPVSAETAYIKDHLVALNTRGLWTVGSQPAVHCAPSSHPAFGWGPAGGHIFQKSFVECFMTESAWRRLRDSIKGDPMVSYYAGTRMGRFETSMKDSGDCNAVTWGIFPGKEIVQPTIIEEVSFKAWKDEAFALWAEWERLFEPASQSARLLRGVMERVWLVSLVHHDFKDEEALWRLMLEASLPQE
;
A
#
# COMPACT_ATOMS: atom_id res chain seq x y z
N MET A 1 7.77 39.84 -25.68
CA MET A 1 6.49 39.67 -24.97
C MET A 1 5.98 38.28 -25.29
N VAL A 2 6.22 37.35 -24.37
CA VAL A 2 5.83 35.94 -24.51
C VAL A 2 4.40 35.82 -24.00
N ALA A 3 3.47 35.41 -24.85
CA ALA A 3 2.09 35.16 -24.48
C ALA A 3 2.03 33.94 -23.53
N THR A 4 1.56 34.18 -22.31
CA THR A 4 1.24 33.18 -21.30
C THR A 4 -0.01 32.41 -21.72
N GLY A 5 0.11 31.09 -21.90
CA GLY A 5 -1.05 30.19 -22.02
C GLY A 5 -1.86 30.12 -20.70
N PRO A 6 -3.05 29.49 -20.69
CA PRO A 6 -3.90 29.43 -19.51
C PRO A 6 -3.18 28.71 -18.36
N ALA A 7 -3.28 29.28 -17.16
CA ALA A 7 -2.61 28.81 -15.95
C ALA A 7 -3.02 27.36 -15.62
N ARG A 8 -2.04 26.46 -15.50
CA ARG A 8 -2.25 25.12 -14.96
C ARG A 8 -2.68 25.21 -13.48
N THR A 9 -3.60 24.34 -13.08
CA THR A 9 -4.37 24.22 -11.82
C THR A 9 -3.57 23.92 -10.54
N THR A 10 -2.30 24.31 -10.47
CA THR A 10 -1.41 24.00 -9.35
C THR A 10 -1.47 25.08 -8.27
N GLY A 11 -1.45 24.68 -7.00
CA GLY A 11 -1.38 25.56 -5.84
C GLY A 11 -2.72 26.16 -5.41
N ARG A 12 -3.79 25.38 -5.50
CA ARG A 12 -5.14 25.73 -5.04
C ARG A 12 -5.46 25.16 -3.65
N ARG A 13 -6.27 25.87 -2.87
CA ARG A 13 -6.77 25.34 -1.58
C ARG A 13 -7.95 24.41 -1.80
N ILE A 14 -8.04 23.34 -1.01
CA ILE A 14 -9.15 22.37 -1.08
C ILE A 14 -10.49 23.04 -0.81
N THR A 15 -10.57 23.94 0.17
CA THR A 15 -11.80 24.67 0.51
C THR A 15 -12.32 25.50 -0.67
N ASP A 16 -11.44 26.23 -1.35
CA ASP A 16 -11.82 27.04 -2.53
C ASP A 16 -12.41 26.13 -3.62
N LYS A 17 -11.80 24.96 -3.86
CA LYS A 17 -12.31 23.99 -4.84
C LYS A 17 -13.66 23.42 -4.42
N LEU A 18 -13.90 23.18 -3.13
CA LEU A 18 -15.17 22.69 -2.62
C LEU A 18 -16.30 23.73 -2.70
N GLU A 19 -15.96 25.02 -2.55
CA GLU A 19 -16.88 26.15 -2.67
C GLU A 19 -17.27 26.44 -4.13
N GLU A 20 -16.35 26.20 -5.08
CA GLU A 20 -16.59 26.34 -6.52
C GLU A 20 -17.45 25.23 -7.13
N LEU A 21 -17.66 24.12 -6.41
CA LEU A 21 -18.55 23.07 -6.89
C LEU A 21 -20.00 23.53 -6.84
N ASP A 22 -20.77 23.17 -7.88
CA ASP A 22 -22.22 23.32 -7.84
C ASP A 22 -22.79 22.63 -6.60
N LYS A 23 -23.91 23.16 -6.09
CA LYS A 23 -24.51 22.76 -4.81
C LYS A 23 -24.67 21.24 -4.67
N ASP A 24 -25.01 20.55 -5.76
CA ASP A 24 -25.29 19.11 -5.78
C ASP A 24 -24.23 18.31 -6.56
N ALA A 25 -23.15 18.95 -7.02
CA ALA A 25 -22.10 18.28 -7.78
C ALA A 25 -21.33 17.29 -6.87
N PRO A 26 -21.21 16.01 -7.29
CA PRO A 26 -20.38 15.08 -6.56
C PRO A 26 -18.90 15.47 -6.70
N PHE A 27 -18.10 15.08 -5.70
CA PHE A 27 -16.65 15.15 -5.79
C PHE A 27 -16.02 13.88 -5.22
N TYR A 28 -14.76 13.66 -5.59
CA TYR A 28 -13.95 12.61 -5.02
C TYR A 28 -12.49 13.02 -5.00
N SER A 29 -11.73 12.33 -4.17
CA SER A 29 -10.28 12.53 -4.01
C SER A 29 -9.62 11.20 -3.72
N PHE A 30 -8.32 11.11 -3.96
CA PHE A 30 -7.56 9.85 -3.86
C PHE A 30 -6.40 9.99 -2.88
N GLU A 31 -6.20 8.99 -2.03
CA GLU A 31 -5.01 8.88 -1.20
C GLU A 31 -3.97 7.95 -1.82
N PHE A 32 -2.71 8.38 -1.81
CA PHE A 32 -1.54 7.59 -2.20
C PHE A 32 -0.50 7.58 -1.08
N PHE A 33 0.32 6.54 -1.05
CA PHE A 33 1.47 6.45 -0.15
C PHE A 33 2.76 6.19 -0.93
N PRO A 34 3.93 6.69 -0.46
CA PRO A 34 5.21 6.46 -1.12
C PRO A 34 5.58 4.96 -1.12
N PRO A 35 5.83 4.35 -2.30
CA PRO A 35 6.24 2.95 -2.37
C PRO A 35 7.61 2.69 -1.72
N LYS A 36 7.82 1.45 -1.27
CA LYS A 36 9.09 1.04 -0.66
C LYS A 36 10.22 0.94 -1.68
N THR A 37 9.90 0.53 -2.91
CA THR A 37 10.87 0.25 -3.99
C THR A 37 10.75 1.26 -5.13
N ASP A 38 11.84 1.43 -5.89
CA ASP A 38 11.88 2.34 -7.05
C ASP A 38 10.92 1.89 -8.15
N MET A 39 10.87 0.58 -8.43
CA MET A 39 9.91 0.02 -9.38
C MET A 39 8.46 0.24 -8.93
N GLY A 40 8.18 0.13 -7.62
CA GLY A 40 6.88 0.47 -7.06
C GLY A 40 6.53 1.94 -7.28
N LEU A 41 7.51 2.85 -7.14
CA LEU A 41 7.34 4.27 -7.40
C LEU A 41 7.06 4.55 -8.88
N GLU A 42 7.81 3.97 -9.82
CA GLU A 42 7.55 4.09 -11.25
C GLU A 42 6.15 3.61 -11.64
N ASN A 43 5.73 2.46 -11.11
CA ASN A 43 4.39 1.91 -11.29
C ASN A 43 3.30 2.85 -10.74
N LEU A 44 3.55 3.46 -9.58
CA LEU A 44 2.63 4.44 -9.00
C LEU A 44 2.55 5.71 -9.86
N HIS A 45 3.65 6.21 -10.42
CA HIS A 45 3.61 7.37 -11.32
C HIS A 45 2.77 7.10 -12.57
N ALA A 46 2.94 5.93 -13.19
CA ALA A 46 2.14 5.52 -14.34
C ALA A 46 0.64 5.43 -13.98
N ARG A 47 0.33 4.93 -12.78
CA ARG A 47 -1.03 4.82 -12.26
C ARG A 47 -1.67 6.17 -11.95
N ILE A 48 -0.93 7.05 -11.28
CA ILE A 48 -1.38 8.44 -11.02
C ILE A 48 -1.69 9.12 -12.35
N ALA A 49 -0.84 8.96 -13.37
CA ALA A 49 -1.10 9.54 -14.70
C ALA A 49 -2.45 9.08 -15.29
N ARG A 50 -2.82 7.81 -15.13
CA ARG A 50 -4.15 7.31 -15.55
C ARG A 50 -5.28 7.83 -14.66
N MET A 51 -5.10 7.78 -13.34
CA MET A 51 -6.09 8.26 -12.37
C MET A 51 -6.33 9.77 -12.45
N THR A 52 -5.40 10.56 -13.03
CA THR A 52 -5.65 11.99 -13.31
C THR A 52 -6.81 12.21 -14.28
N LYS A 53 -7.02 11.27 -15.21
CA LYS A 53 -8.13 11.32 -16.18
C LYS A 53 -9.50 11.09 -15.53
N LEU A 54 -9.51 10.55 -14.31
CA LEU A 54 -10.72 10.48 -13.50
C LEU A 54 -11.06 11.84 -12.87
N GLU A 55 -10.24 12.89 -13.05
CA GLU A 55 -10.49 14.26 -12.57
C GLU A 55 -10.77 14.37 -11.04
N PRO A 56 -9.95 13.77 -10.15
CA PRO A 56 -10.13 13.95 -8.72
C PRO A 56 -10.02 15.42 -8.31
N LEU A 57 -10.84 15.85 -7.34
CA LEU A 57 -10.82 17.22 -6.82
C LEU A 57 -9.47 17.55 -6.17
N PHE A 58 -8.88 16.57 -5.47
CA PHE A 58 -7.53 16.66 -4.91
C PHE A 58 -7.00 15.24 -4.66
N VAL A 59 -5.71 15.15 -4.34
CA VAL A 59 -5.09 13.92 -3.84
C VAL A 59 -4.40 14.15 -2.51
N THR A 60 -4.34 13.13 -1.66
CA THR A 60 -3.51 13.13 -0.45
C THR A 60 -2.29 12.24 -0.65
N VAL A 61 -1.17 12.65 -0.05
CA VAL A 61 0.04 11.83 0.05
C VAL A 61 0.34 11.58 1.51
N THR A 62 0.37 10.31 1.91
CA THR A 62 0.59 9.91 3.30
C THR A 62 2.00 10.21 3.79
N TRP A 63 2.16 10.24 5.11
CA TRP A 63 3.40 10.52 5.81
C TRP A 63 3.62 9.48 6.90
N GLY A 64 4.74 8.77 6.82
CA GLY A 64 5.09 7.73 7.76
C GLY A 64 5.40 8.28 9.16
N THR A 65 5.06 7.49 10.17
CA THR A 65 5.27 7.83 11.58
C THR A 65 6.71 8.27 11.84
N GLY A 66 6.89 9.35 12.62
CA GLY A 66 8.19 9.92 12.97
C GLY A 66 8.99 10.52 11.81
N GLY A 67 8.37 10.70 10.63
CA GLY A 67 9.08 11.20 9.44
C GLY A 67 9.91 10.14 8.72
N SER A 68 9.67 8.85 9.00
CA SER A 68 10.37 7.72 8.36
C SER A 68 10.30 7.72 6.82
N THR A 69 9.26 8.33 6.24
CA THR A 69 9.10 8.47 4.78
C THR A 69 9.19 9.93 4.31
N ALA A 70 9.73 10.85 5.11
CA ALA A 70 9.68 12.30 4.84
C ALA A 70 10.10 12.67 3.42
N ASP A 71 11.31 12.26 3.00
CA ASP A 71 11.83 12.56 1.66
C ASP A 71 10.96 11.95 0.55
N LYS A 72 10.57 10.67 0.68
CA LYS A 72 9.75 9.98 -0.34
C LYS A 72 8.35 10.59 -0.46
N SER A 73 7.74 10.98 0.67
CA SER A 73 6.41 11.60 0.71
C SER A 73 6.45 12.98 0.08
N LEU A 74 7.48 13.77 0.37
CA LEU A 74 7.71 15.07 -0.26
C LEU A 74 7.92 14.94 -1.77
N GLU A 75 8.78 14.02 -2.22
CA GLU A 75 9.02 13.82 -3.66
C GLU A 75 7.75 13.37 -4.40
N LEU A 76 6.98 12.44 -3.82
CA LEU A 76 5.70 12.02 -4.40
C LEU A 76 4.69 13.18 -4.44
N ALA A 77 4.57 13.97 -3.37
CA ALA A 77 3.69 15.13 -3.34
C ALA A 77 4.10 16.22 -4.34
N LYS A 78 5.41 16.46 -4.51
CA LYS A 78 5.95 17.35 -5.54
C LYS A 78 5.59 16.87 -6.94
N ALA A 79 5.67 15.56 -7.19
CA ALA A 79 5.32 14.98 -8.47
C ALA A 79 3.82 15.12 -8.76
N CYS A 80 2.94 14.80 -7.81
CA CYS A 80 1.51 15.01 -7.93
C CYS A 80 1.17 16.46 -8.29
N GLU A 81 1.78 17.42 -7.58
CA GLU A 81 1.52 18.85 -7.79
C GLU A 81 2.12 19.35 -9.13
N ARG A 82 3.40 19.11 -9.39
CA ARG A 82 4.13 19.76 -10.50
C ARG A 82 4.09 18.98 -11.81
N GLN A 83 4.15 17.64 -11.74
CA GLN A 83 4.22 16.80 -12.94
C GLN A 83 2.83 16.42 -13.41
N HIS A 84 1.96 16.01 -12.48
CA HIS A 84 0.60 15.54 -12.78
C HIS A 84 -0.47 16.64 -12.71
N GLY A 85 -0.14 17.82 -12.17
CA GLY A 85 -1.05 18.97 -12.11
C GLY A 85 -2.23 18.78 -11.15
N LEU A 86 -2.10 17.87 -10.19
CA LEU A 86 -3.12 17.55 -9.19
C LEU A 86 -2.99 18.48 -8.00
N THR A 87 -4.11 19.00 -7.51
CA THR A 87 -4.14 19.69 -6.22
C THR A 87 -3.77 18.69 -5.12
N THR A 88 -2.61 18.90 -4.49
CA THR A 88 -2.03 17.93 -3.56
C THR A 88 -2.16 18.40 -2.12
N CYS A 89 -2.49 17.44 -1.24
CA CYS A 89 -2.50 17.58 0.20
C CYS A 89 -1.45 16.65 0.82
N LEU A 90 -0.46 17.23 1.48
CA LEU A 90 0.58 16.47 2.14
C LEU A 90 0.16 16.16 3.58
N HIS A 91 0.18 14.89 3.97
CA HIS A 91 0.04 14.52 5.38
C HIS A 91 1.29 14.96 6.14
N LEU A 92 1.11 15.41 7.38
CA LEU A 92 2.23 15.81 8.22
C LEU A 92 1.91 15.50 9.69
N THR A 93 2.70 14.61 10.28
CA THR A 93 2.64 14.29 11.72
C THR A 93 3.51 15.27 12.51
N CYS A 94 3.27 15.44 13.81
CA CYS A 94 4.03 16.38 14.65
C CYS A 94 4.70 15.75 15.87
N THR A 95 4.47 14.48 16.16
CA THR A 95 5.13 13.75 17.24
C THR A 95 6.26 12.88 16.71
N ASN A 96 7.24 12.60 17.58
CA ASN A 96 8.33 11.63 17.34
C ASN A 96 9.25 11.98 16.16
N MET A 97 9.42 13.27 15.88
CA MET A 97 10.29 13.74 14.80
C MET A 97 10.98 15.04 15.22
N ASP A 98 12.19 15.26 14.70
CA ASP A 98 12.91 16.51 14.87
C ASP A 98 12.13 17.68 14.23
N SER A 99 12.03 18.81 14.93
CA SER A 99 11.33 20.01 14.44
C SER A 99 11.92 20.51 13.11
N HIS A 100 13.21 20.27 12.86
CA HIS A 100 13.83 20.59 11.57
C HIS A 100 13.24 19.80 10.40
N ILE A 101 12.79 18.56 10.62
CA ILE A 101 12.12 17.78 9.56
C ILE A 101 10.77 18.42 9.22
N LEU A 102 10.04 18.89 10.24
CA LEU A 102 8.78 19.59 10.08
C LEU A 102 8.96 20.90 9.31
N ASP A 103 9.93 21.71 9.71
CA ASP A 103 10.24 22.98 9.08
C ASP A 103 10.64 22.79 7.62
N ARG A 104 11.57 21.86 7.35
CA ARG A 104 11.98 21.51 6.00
C ARG A 104 10.78 21.07 5.16
N ALA A 105 9.90 20.22 5.70
CA ALA A 105 8.73 19.75 4.97
C ALA A 105 7.78 20.89 4.60
N LEU A 106 7.52 21.82 5.51
CA LEU A 106 6.65 22.98 5.27
C LEU A 106 7.29 23.98 4.27
N GLU A 107 8.59 24.25 4.41
CA GLU A 107 9.33 25.10 3.47
C GLU A 107 9.34 24.51 2.06
N GLU A 108 9.66 23.22 1.94
CA GLU A 108 9.65 22.52 0.66
C GLU A 108 8.24 22.46 0.08
N ALA A 109 7.21 22.14 0.87
CA ALA A 109 5.82 22.16 0.40
C ALA A 109 5.45 23.52 -0.21
N LYS A 110 5.74 24.61 0.52
CA LYS A 110 5.50 25.98 0.04
C LYS A 110 6.30 26.31 -1.21
N ALA A 111 7.58 25.99 -1.25
CA ALA A 111 8.45 26.23 -2.41
C ALA A 111 7.98 25.45 -3.66
N ASN A 112 7.31 24.31 -3.45
CA ASN A 112 6.76 23.48 -4.52
C ASN A 112 5.33 23.82 -4.92
N GLY A 113 4.71 24.80 -4.28
CA GLY A 113 3.36 25.26 -4.58
C GLY A 113 2.26 24.46 -3.89
N ILE A 114 2.61 23.47 -3.06
CA ILE A 114 1.65 22.70 -2.27
C ILE A 114 1.01 23.66 -1.27
N ARG A 115 -0.32 23.73 -1.31
CA ARG A 115 -1.13 24.59 -0.44
C ARG A 115 -1.83 23.84 0.67
N ASN A 116 -1.91 22.52 0.61
CA ASN A 116 -2.80 21.78 1.50
C ASN A 116 -1.96 20.86 2.39
N ILE A 117 -2.17 20.96 3.70
CA ILE A 117 -1.52 20.12 4.72
C ILE A 117 -2.61 19.43 5.53
N LEU A 118 -2.54 18.10 5.67
CA LEU A 118 -3.33 17.38 6.66
C LEU A 118 -2.51 17.27 7.95
N ALA A 119 -2.86 18.09 8.95
CA ALA A 119 -2.16 18.15 10.23
C ALA A 119 -2.61 16.99 11.13
N LEU A 120 -1.66 16.10 11.44
CA LEU A 120 -1.87 14.88 12.22
C LEU A 120 -0.98 14.89 13.45
N ARG A 121 -1.40 14.17 14.50
CA ARG A 121 -0.51 13.94 15.65
C ARG A 121 0.63 13.02 15.22
N GLY A 122 0.27 11.90 14.61
CA GLY A 122 1.13 10.73 14.48
C GLY A 122 0.83 9.71 15.58
N ASP A 123 1.09 8.45 15.27
CA ASP A 123 1.01 7.39 16.26
C ASP A 123 2.16 7.49 17.25
N PRO A 124 1.96 7.08 18.53
CA PRO A 124 3.04 7.08 19.51
C PRO A 124 4.24 6.27 18.99
N PRO A 125 5.46 6.65 19.38
CA PRO A 125 6.66 6.02 18.85
C PRO A 125 6.66 4.56 19.31
N ARG A 126 7.01 3.67 18.39
CA ARG A 126 7.17 2.26 18.73
C ARG A 126 8.48 2.10 19.50
N GLY A 127 8.44 2.26 20.83
CA GLY A 127 9.60 2.18 21.71
C GLY A 127 10.61 3.35 21.60
N GLN A 128 11.87 3.11 21.96
CA GLN A 128 12.93 4.14 22.05
C GLN A 128 13.53 4.61 20.71
N GLU A 129 13.09 4.09 19.56
CA GLU A 129 13.72 4.47 18.28
C GLU A 129 13.38 5.89 17.81
N TYR A 130 12.37 6.54 18.41
CA TYR A 130 12.04 7.94 18.13
C TYR A 130 11.59 8.70 19.39
N TRP A 131 12.10 8.34 20.57
CA TRP A 131 12.06 9.31 21.66
C TRP A 131 13.20 10.29 21.45
N THR A 132 13.04 11.18 20.48
CA THR A 132 13.59 12.51 20.64
C THR A 132 12.76 13.14 21.75
N PRO A 133 13.35 13.65 22.84
CA PRO A 133 12.64 14.60 23.66
C PRO A 133 12.21 15.72 22.72
N ASN A 134 10.93 15.76 22.32
CA ASN A 134 10.36 17.01 21.87
C ASN A 134 10.62 17.93 23.06
N GLU A 135 11.48 18.91 22.86
CA GLU A 135 11.59 20.06 23.75
C GLU A 135 10.22 20.78 23.72
N GLY A 136 9.23 20.23 24.42
CA GLY A 136 7.96 20.86 24.77
C GLY A 136 6.92 21.20 23.68
N ASP A 137 7.26 21.30 22.39
CA ASP A 137 6.45 22.13 21.48
C ASP A 137 5.26 21.44 20.78
N PHE A 138 5.29 20.11 20.55
CA PHE A 138 4.22 19.40 19.84
C PHE A 138 3.78 18.13 20.58
N VAL A 139 2.56 18.15 21.12
CA VAL A 139 1.95 17.03 21.83
C VAL A 139 0.72 16.49 21.08
N TYR A 140 -0.04 17.40 20.48
CA TYR A 140 -1.28 17.09 19.77
C TYR A 140 -1.29 17.74 18.39
N ALA A 141 -2.13 17.24 17.48
CA ALA A 141 -2.29 17.81 16.14
C ALA A 141 -2.66 19.31 16.16
N VAL A 142 -3.34 19.79 17.22
CA VAL A 142 -3.67 21.22 17.38
C VAL A 142 -2.43 22.10 17.49
N ASP A 143 -1.33 21.58 18.05
CA ASP A 143 -0.08 22.32 18.19
C ASP A 143 0.54 22.56 16.80
N LEU A 144 0.45 21.56 15.91
CA LEU A 144 0.85 21.69 14.51
C LEU A 144 -0.01 22.71 13.77
N VAL A 145 -1.34 22.71 13.96
CA VAL A 145 -2.22 23.72 13.35
C VAL A 145 -1.79 25.13 13.78
N ARG A 146 -1.61 25.36 15.09
CA ARG A 146 -1.17 26.65 15.63
C ARG A 146 0.18 27.06 15.09
N TYR A 147 1.11 26.11 14.98
CA TYR A 147 2.45 26.35 14.46
C TYR A 147 2.43 26.79 12.99
N ILE A 148 1.75 26.03 12.13
CA ILE A 148 1.61 26.38 10.72
C ILE A 148 0.97 27.74 10.56
N ARG A 149 -0.10 28.04 11.32
CA ARG A 149 -0.76 29.36 11.29
C ARG A 149 0.15 30.48 11.74
N LYS A 150 0.94 30.27 12.80
CA LYS A 150 1.90 31.27 13.30
C LYS A 150 3.00 31.58 12.27
N GLN A 151 3.55 30.56 11.62
CA GLN A 151 4.70 30.73 10.72
C GLN A 151 4.30 31.13 9.30
N TYR A 152 3.17 30.62 8.81
CA TYR A 152 2.77 30.74 7.40
C TYR A 152 1.46 31.50 7.20
N GLY A 153 0.79 31.92 8.27
CA GLY A 153 -0.51 32.59 8.21
C GLY A 153 -1.53 31.72 7.47
N ASP A 154 -2.24 32.35 6.54
CA ASP A 154 -3.24 31.67 5.71
C ASP A 154 -2.62 31.00 4.47
N TRP A 155 -1.29 30.94 4.31
CA TRP A 155 -0.71 30.37 3.08
C TRP A 155 -1.21 28.95 2.80
N PHE A 156 -1.25 28.11 3.85
CA PHE A 156 -1.72 26.73 3.79
C PHE A 156 -3.22 26.62 4.10
N CYS A 157 -3.92 25.78 3.36
CA CYS A 157 -5.19 25.17 3.74
C CYS A 157 -4.89 23.98 4.64
N ILE A 158 -5.44 23.96 5.86
CA ILE A 158 -5.11 22.95 6.87
C ILE A 158 -6.29 22.02 7.10
N GLY A 159 -6.13 20.74 6.80
CA GLY A 159 -7.06 19.70 7.19
C GLY A 159 -6.73 19.11 8.55
N VAL A 160 -7.73 18.55 9.24
CA VAL A 160 -7.52 17.73 10.44
C VAL A 160 -8.34 16.45 10.41
N ALA A 161 -7.81 15.40 11.02
CA ALA A 161 -8.51 14.11 11.13
C ALA A 161 -9.65 14.13 12.17
N ALA A 162 -10.70 13.34 11.92
CA ALA A 162 -11.78 13.04 12.85
C ALA A 162 -12.16 11.55 12.78
N TYR A 163 -12.72 11.00 13.85
CA TYR A 163 -12.96 9.56 13.97
C TYR A 163 -14.45 9.30 14.22
N PRO A 164 -15.24 8.90 13.21
CA PRO A 164 -16.69 8.74 13.34
C PRO A 164 -17.14 7.75 14.41
N GLU A 165 -16.28 6.78 14.74
CA GLU A 165 -16.50 5.74 15.74
C GLU A 165 -15.70 5.98 17.03
N GLY A 166 -15.01 7.13 17.14
CA GLY A 166 -14.12 7.47 18.24
C GLY A 166 -12.65 7.14 17.94
N HIS A 167 -11.72 7.82 18.61
CA HIS A 167 -10.29 7.51 18.50
C HIS A 167 -9.91 6.56 19.64
N ALA A 168 -9.46 5.35 19.32
CA ALA A 168 -8.80 4.49 20.32
C ALA A 168 -7.38 5.01 20.56
N ASP A 169 -7.04 5.35 21.80
CA ASP A 169 -5.63 5.34 22.16
C ASP A 169 -5.16 3.89 22.37
N ASN A 170 -3.86 3.64 22.24
CA ASN A 170 -3.27 2.30 22.37
C ASN A 170 -3.46 1.65 23.75
N THR A 171 -4.12 2.33 24.68
CA THR A 171 -4.32 1.91 26.07
C THR A 171 -5.78 1.52 26.38
N HIS A 172 -6.78 2.07 25.66
CA HIS A 172 -8.20 1.92 26.01
C HIS A 172 -9.15 1.84 24.80
N PRO A 173 -9.05 0.80 23.94
CA PRO A 173 -9.97 0.60 22.81
C PRO A 173 -11.44 0.37 23.25
N GLU A 174 -11.68 -0.09 24.48
CA GLU A 174 -13.02 -0.26 25.07
C GLU A 174 -13.75 1.06 25.40
N HIS A 175 -13.09 2.21 25.25
CA HIS A 175 -13.60 3.54 25.59
C HIS A 175 -13.71 4.49 24.38
N MET A 176 -14.01 3.95 23.20
CA MET A 176 -14.27 4.75 22.00
C MET A 176 -15.66 5.42 22.08
N ASP A 177 -15.66 6.74 22.27
CA ASP A 177 -16.86 7.58 22.20
C ASP A 177 -16.59 8.81 21.32
N PRO A 178 -17.23 8.94 20.15
CA PRO A 178 -17.05 10.12 19.30
C PRO A 178 -17.38 11.45 20.00
N ALA A 179 -18.25 11.44 21.01
CA ALA A 179 -18.64 12.66 21.73
C ALA A 179 -17.50 13.20 22.62
N SER A 180 -16.66 12.33 23.18
CA SER A 180 -15.52 12.74 24.01
C SER A 180 -14.40 13.40 23.20
N GLU A 181 -14.35 13.13 21.89
CA GLU A 181 -13.35 13.68 20.96
C GLU A 181 -13.70 15.10 20.45
N LEU A 182 -14.97 15.51 20.56
CA LEU A 182 -15.44 16.79 20.00
C LEU A 182 -14.73 18.02 20.56
N PRO A 183 -14.40 18.13 21.86
CA PRO A 183 -13.63 19.27 22.37
C PRO A 183 -12.24 19.39 21.75
N PHE A 184 -11.58 18.27 21.45
CA PHE A 184 -10.26 18.27 20.80
C PHE A 184 -10.37 18.64 19.32
N LEU A 185 -11.41 18.15 18.63
CA LEU A 185 -11.71 18.55 17.27
C LEU A 185 -12.04 20.05 17.17
N ALA A 186 -12.86 20.55 18.10
CA ALA A 186 -13.18 21.96 18.27
C ALA A 186 -11.92 22.81 18.48
N ALA A 187 -11.01 22.40 19.35
CA ALA A 187 -9.74 23.09 19.58
C ALA A 187 -8.88 23.17 18.29
N LYS A 188 -8.86 22.11 17.48
CA LYS A 188 -8.17 22.10 16.16
C LYS A 188 -8.80 23.07 15.17
N VAL A 189 -10.12 23.10 15.09
CA VAL A 189 -10.86 24.04 14.22
C VAL A 189 -10.63 25.49 14.66
N GLN A 190 -10.74 25.77 15.97
CA GLN A 190 -10.49 27.10 16.54
C GLN A 190 -9.05 27.56 16.35
N ALA A 191 -8.09 26.64 16.33
CA ALA A 191 -6.69 26.94 16.02
C ALA A 191 -6.47 27.33 14.54
N GLY A 192 -7.46 27.08 13.68
CA GLY A 192 -7.45 27.49 12.28
C GLY A 192 -7.44 26.34 11.27
N ALA A 193 -8.02 25.18 11.59
CA ALA A 193 -8.25 24.14 10.58
C ALA A 193 -9.41 24.52 9.64
N ASP A 194 -9.25 24.25 8.35
CA ASP A 194 -10.15 24.67 7.27
C ASP A 194 -11.07 23.56 6.78
N PHE A 195 -10.71 22.29 6.97
CA PHE A 195 -11.57 21.14 6.64
C PHE A 195 -11.29 19.96 7.59
N ILE A 196 -12.25 19.03 7.64
CA ILE A 196 -12.18 17.81 8.44
C ILE A 196 -12.22 16.62 7.49
N LEU A 197 -11.25 15.72 7.60
CA LEU A 197 -11.22 14.43 6.90
C LEU A 197 -11.47 13.33 7.92
N THR A 198 -12.43 12.44 7.68
CA THR A 198 -12.67 11.33 8.62
C THR A 198 -11.67 10.20 8.46
N GLN A 199 -11.47 9.41 9.51
CA GLN A 199 -10.98 8.04 9.40
C GLN A 199 -11.96 7.21 8.55
N LEU A 200 -11.47 6.13 7.94
CA LEU A 200 -12.29 5.15 7.24
C LEU A 200 -13.35 4.54 8.18
N PHE A 201 -14.50 4.21 7.63
CA PHE A 201 -15.61 3.55 8.32
C PHE A 201 -16.39 2.68 7.33
N TYR A 202 -17.08 1.65 7.82
CA TYR A 202 -18.04 0.87 7.02
C TYR A 202 -19.49 1.01 7.53
N ASP A 203 -19.67 1.45 8.77
CA ASP A 203 -20.99 1.74 9.34
C ASP A 203 -21.44 3.17 8.98
N VAL A 204 -22.32 3.28 7.98
CA VAL A 204 -22.92 4.55 7.57
C VAL A 204 -23.74 5.19 8.69
N ASP A 205 -24.42 4.41 9.53
CA ASP A 205 -25.24 4.95 10.61
C ASP A 205 -24.35 5.52 11.74
N ALA A 206 -23.17 4.95 11.98
CA ALA A 206 -22.17 5.53 12.87
C ALA A 206 -21.70 6.90 12.36
N PHE A 207 -21.39 7.02 11.06
CA PHE A 207 -21.04 8.31 10.46
C PHE A 207 -22.16 9.35 10.58
N LEU A 208 -23.42 8.97 10.34
CA LEU A 208 -24.56 9.90 10.46
C LEU A 208 -24.79 10.37 11.89
N LYS A 209 -24.60 9.48 12.88
CA LYS A 209 -24.60 9.86 14.30
C LYS A 209 -23.48 10.87 14.59
N PHE A 210 -22.27 10.62 14.09
CA PHE A 210 -21.16 11.54 14.24
C PHE A 210 -21.41 12.90 13.59
N GLN A 211 -21.93 12.93 12.37
CA GLN A 211 -22.30 14.18 11.69
C GLN A 211 -23.34 14.98 12.50
N LYS A 212 -24.33 14.29 13.07
CA LYS A 212 -25.32 14.92 13.96
C LYS A 212 -24.65 15.54 15.20
N LEU A 213 -23.74 14.82 15.84
CA LEU A 213 -22.96 15.34 16.97
C LEU A 213 -22.19 16.61 16.59
N LEU A 214 -21.53 16.66 15.44
CA LEU A 214 -20.85 17.86 14.94
C LEU A 214 -21.81 19.05 14.74
N SER A 215 -23.04 18.77 14.26
CA SER A 215 -24.05 19.81 14.02
C SER A 215 -24.63 20.40 15.30
N GLU A 216 -24.69 19.62 16.37
CA GLU A 216 -25.25 20.03 17.66
C GLU A 216 -24.19 20.67 18.58
N TYR A 217 -22.90 20.41 18.32
CA TYR A 217 -21.81 20.89 19.16
C TYR A 217 -21.64 22.42 19.09
N GLU A 218 -21.66 23.07 20.27
CA GLU A 218 -21.42 24.51 20.48
C GLU A 218 -22.10 25.42 19.44
N GLY A 219 -23.40 25.22 19.19
CA GLY A 219 -24.17 26.06 18.27
C GLY A 219 -23.83 25.84 16.80
N GLY A 220 -23.34 24.65 16.45
CA GLY A 220 -23.02 24.25 15.08
C GLY A 220 -21.67 24.78 14.59
N MET A 221 -20.74 25.09 15.50
CA MET A 221 -19.40 25.57 15.15
C MET A 221 -18.70 24.61 14.18
N LEU A 222 -18.74 23.30 14.48
CA LEU A 222 -18.08 22.28 13.67
C LEU A 222 -18.79 22.03 12.34
N ALA A 223 -20.10 22.24 12.25
CA ALA A 223 -20.85 22.06 11.01
C ALA A 223 -20.54 23.09 9.92
N ARG A 224 -19.85 24.19 10.25
CA ARG A 224 -19.39 25.20 9.28
C ARG A 224 -18.14 24.76 8.53
N VAL A 225 -17.43 23.76 9.06
CA VAL A 225 -16.20 23.24 8.46
C VAL A 225 -16.55 22.09 7.52
N PRO A 226 -16.07 22.07 6.27
CA PRO A 226 -16.31 20.97 5.35
C PRO A 226 -15.87 19.62 5.96
N LEU A 227 -16.81 18.68 6.05
CA LEU A 227 -16.57 17.30 6.47
C LEU A 227 -16.47 16.40 5.25
N ILE A 228 -15.34 15.72 5.09
CA ILE A 228 -15.06 14.81 3.98
C ILE A 228 -15.01 13.38 4.54
N PRO A 229 -15.96 12.50 4.17
CA PRO A 229 -15.91 11.09 4.59
C PRO A 229 -14.83 10.32 3.82
N ALA A 230 -14.03 9.54 4.52
CA ALA A 230 -13.09 8.59 3.92
C ALA A 230 -13.71 7.21 3.75
N ILE A 231 -13.55 6.62 2.56
CA ILE A 231 -14.03 5.28 2.20
C ILE A 231 -12.86 4.50 1.62
N MET A 232 -12.60 3.32 2.17
CA MET A 232 -11.60 2.40 1.62
C MET A 232 -12.31 1.28 0.84
N PRO A 233 -12.14 1.19 -0.48
CA PRO A 233 -12.67 0.06 -1.25
C PRO A 233 -12.09 -1.27 -0.76
N ILE A 234 -12.94 -2.28 -0.61
CA ILE A 234 -12.50 -3.62 -0.18
C ILE A 234 -11.79 -4.32 -1.35
N GLN A 235 -10.52 -4.66 -1.16
CA GLN A 235 -9.66 -5.24 -2.20
C GLN A 235 -9.45 -6.74 -2.03
N SER A 236 -9.38 -7.20 -0.78
CA SER A 236 -9.27 -8.61 -0.41
C SER A 236 -9.80 -8.78 1.01
N TYR A 237 -10.17 -10.01 1.38
CA TYR A 237 -10.67 -10.32 2.72
C TYR A 237 -9.62 -10.02 3.80
N GLN A 238 -8.36 -10.39 3.54
CA GLN A 238 -7.26 -10.18 4.49
C GLN A 238 -6.99 -8.70 4.74
N THR A 239 -6.97 -7.89 3.66
CA THR A 239 -6.75 -6.44 3.77
C THR A 239 -7.88 -5.78 4.55
N LEU A 240 -9.14 -6.19 4.31
CA LEU A 240 -10.28 -5.70 5.10
C LEU A 240 -10.08 -5.95 6.59
N MET A 241 -9.87 -7.21 6.98
CA MET A 241 -9.75 -7.60 8.40
C MET A 241 -8.58 -6.89 9.09
N ARG A 242 -7.44 -6.75 8.41
CA ARG A 242 -6.27 -6.04 8.93
C ARG A 242 -6.54 -4.54 9.12
N MET A 243 -7.05 -3.88 8.09
CA MET A 243 -7.26 -2.44 8.13
C MET A 243 -8.28 -2.05 9.19
N THR A 244 -9.33 -2.85 9.38
CA THR A 244 -10.32 -2.62 10.45
C THR A 244 -9.75 -2.89 11.84
N ALA A 245 -8.82 -3.84 11.97
CA ALA A 245 -8.12 -4.06 13.24
C ALA A 245 -7.19 -2.89 13.59
N LEU A 246 -6.50 -2.31 12.60
CA LEU A 246 -5.62 -1.15 12.77
C LEU A 246 -6.39 0.15 13.01
N SER A 247 -7.49 0.37 12.28
CA SER A 247 -8.28 1.61 12.37
C SER A 247 -9.35 1.57 13.46
N HIS A 248 -9.60 0.39 14.04
CA HIS A 248 -10.72 0.10 14.94
C HIS A 248 -12.11 0.39 14.33
N ALA A 249 -12.22 0.41 13.00
CA ALA A 249 -13.50 0.60 12.32
C ALA A 249 -14.35 -0.65 12.40
N ALA A 250 -15.63 -0.52 12.77
CA ALA A 250 -16.54 -1.66 12.78
C ALA A 250 -16.91 -2.09 11.36
N ILE A 251 -17.01 -3.41 11.16
CA ILE A 251 -17.59 -4.00 9.95
C ILE A 251 -19.04 -4.38 10.26
N PRO A 252 -20.05 -3.75 9.61
CA PRO A 252 -21.43 -4.18 9.73
C PRO A 252 -21.60 -5.67 9.38
N PRO A 253 -22.41 -6.46 10.13
CA PRO A 253 -22.55 -7.90 9.90
C PRO A 253 -22.91 -8.27 8.45
N ALA A 254 -23.77 -7.49 7.79
CA ALA A 254 -24.13 -7.71 6.40
C ALA A 254 -22.94 -7.59 5.42
N ILE A 255 -22.01 -6.66 5.68
CA ILE A 255 -20.79 -6.51 4.88
C ILE A 255 -19.84 -7.66 5.18
N HIS A 256 -19.63 -7.97 6.46
CA HIS A 256 -18.79 -9.09 6.87
C HIS A 256 -19.23 -10.41 6.22
N ASP A 257 -20.51 -10.75 6.34
CA ASP A 257 -21.07 -12.00 5.82
C ASP A 257 -21.00 -12.07 4.29
N ALA A 258 -21.21 -10.95 3.60
CA ALA A 258 -21.10 -10.89 2.14
C ALA A 258 -19.67 -11.14 1.64
N VAL A 259 -18.66 -10.56 2.31
CA VAL A 259 -17.25 -10.75 1.94
C VAL A 259 -16.74 -12.13 2.37
N GLU A 260 -17.15 -12.61 3.55
CA GLU A 260 -16.79 -13.94 4.07
C GLU A 260 -17.20 -15.07 3.11
N GLN A 261 -18.37 -14.96 2.47
CA GLN A 261 -18.86 -15.94 1.49
C GLN A 261 -17.96 -16.10 0.26
N VAL A 262 -17.25 -15.03 -0.12
CA VAL A 262 -16.39 -14.99 -1.31
C VAL A 262 -14.91 -14.92 -0.99
N LYS A 263 -14.51 -15.09 0.29
CA LYS A 263 -13.13 -14.88 0.77
C LYS A 263 -12.02 -15.67 0.06
N GLY A 264 -12.38 -16.73 -0.68
CA GLY A 264 -11.44 -17.55 -1.47
C GLY A 264 -11.26 -17.11 -2.93
N ASP A 265 -12.00 -16.09 -3.38
CA ASP A 265 -11.94 -15.53 -4.73
C ASP A 265 -11.78 -14.00 -4.65
N ASP A 266 -10.55 -13.53 -4.83
CA ASP A 266 -10.23 -12.09 -4.73
C ASP A 266 -10.99 -11.22 -5.74
N GLU A 267 -11.28 -11.72 -6.95
CA GLU A 267 -12.05 -10.95 -7.93
C GLU A 267 -13.52 -10.84 -7.48
N ALA A 268 -14.06 -11.90 -6.88
CA ALA A 268 -15.37 -11.84 -6.26
C ALA A 268 -15.39 -10.91 -5.03
N VAL A 269 -14.35 -10.93 -4.19
CA VAL A 269 -14.19 -9.99 -3.07
C VAL A 269 -14.14 -8.55 -3.55
N LYS A 270 -13.33 -8.24 -4.58
CA LYS A 270 -13.27 -6.90 -5.18
C LYS A 270 -14.64 -6.46 -5.71
N SER A 271 -15.36 -7.36 -6.38
CA SER A 271 -16.69 -7.08 -6.92
C SER A 271 -17.69 -6.75 -5.81
N VAL A 272 -17.71 -7.53 -4.72
CA VAL A 272 -18.52 -7.23 -3.53
C VAL A 272 -18.06 -5.91 -2.89
N GLY A 273 -16.75 -5.67 -2.81
CA GLY A 273 -16.17 -4.45 -2.26
C GLY A 273 -16.55 -3.18 -3.00
N VAL A 274 -16.57 -3.22 -4.34
CA VAL A 274 -17.08 -2.14 -5.19
C VAL A 274 -18.55 -1.86 -4.88
N GLN A 275 -19.37 -2.90 -4.80
CA GLN A 275 -20.80 -2.74 -4.48
C GLN A 275 -21.02 -2.14 -3.10
N VAL A 276 -20.28 -2.61 -2.09
CA VAL A 276 -20.33 -2.08 -0.72
C VAL A 276 -20.02 -0.57 -0.70
N ALA A 277 -18.95 -0.14 -1.38
CA ALA A 277 -18.59 1.28 -1.44
C ALA A 277 -19.66 2.13 -2.16
N ILE A 278 -20.24 1.61 -3.25
CA ILE A 278 -21.36 2.28 -3.96
C ILE A 278 -22.56 2.44 -3.03
N ASP A 279 -22.96 1.36 -2.35
CA ASP A 279 -24.11 1.36 -1.43
C ASP A 279 -23.90 2.32 -0.26
N MET A 280 -22.68 2.38 0.28
CA MET A 280 -22.31 3.34 1.33
C MET A 280 -22.46 4.78 0.83
N ILE A 281 -21.91 5.12 -0.34
CA ILE A 281 -21.98 6.48 -0.89
C ILE A 281 -23.43 6.86 -1.20
N HIS A 282 -24.21 5.96 -1.79
CA HIS A 282 -25.63 6.19 -2.07
C HIS A 282 -26.43 6.39 -0.78
N SER A 283 -26.20 5.55 0.23
CA SER A 283 -26.82 5.65 1.55
C SER A 283 -26.48 6.98 2.22
N LEU A 284 -25.21 7.40 2.21
CA LEU A 284 -24.76 8.70 2.73
C LEU A 284 -25.46 9.86 2.02
N ARG A 285 -25.44 9.88 0.68
CA ARG A 285 -26.09 10.95 -0.09
C ARG A 285 -27.59 11.01 0.16
N HIS A 286 -28.27 9.86 0.14
CA HIS A 286 -29.71 9.78 0.35
C HIS A 286 -30.09 10.21 1.77
N LYS A 287 -29.48 9.62 2.81
CA LYS A 287 -29.83 9.87 4.21
C LYS A 287 -29.47 11.28 4.68
N THR A 288 -28.51 11.94 4.02
CA THR A 288 -28.14 13.34 4.30
C THR A 288 -28.84 14.36 3.40
N GLY A 289 -29.76 13.93 2.53
CA GLY A 289 -30.44 14.82 1.58
C GLY A 289 -29.46 15.55 0.64
N GLY A 290 -28.33 14.92 0.31
CA GLY A 290 -27.27 15.48 -0.53
C GLY A 290 -26.24 16.34 0.19
N ALA A 291 -26.31 16.51 1.52
CA ALA A 291 -25.33 17.31 2.25
C ALA A 291 -23.91 16.71 2.20
N VAL A 292 -23.80 15.38 2.20
CA VAL A 292 -22.54 14.70 1.87
C VAL A 292 -22.42 14.63 0.35
N ARG A 293 -21.57 15.50 -0.21
CA ARG A 293 -21.41 15.65 -1.67
C ARG A 293 -20.39 14.70 -2.27
N GLY A 294 -19.40 14.26 -1.51
CA GLY A 294 -18.28 13.49 -2.05
C GLY A 294 -17.61 12.62 -1.02
N ALA A 295 -16.63 11.83 -1.48
CA ALA A 295 -15.87 10.91 -0.67
C ALA A 295 -14.36 11.01 -0.96
N HIS A 296 -13.55 10.76 0.06
CA HIS A 296 -12.12 10.56 -0.07
C HIS A 296 -11.83 9.05 -0.15
N PHE A 297 -11.19 8.59 -1.22
CA PHE A 297 -10.89 7.19 -1.40
C PHE A 297 -9.48 6.85 -0.93
N CYS A 298 -9.38 6.00 0.09
CA CYS A 298 -8.13 5.36 0.47
C CYS A 298 -7.81 4.27 -0.56
N THR A 299 -7.02 4.62 -1.58
CA THR A 299 -6.88 3.77 -2.79
C THR A 299 -6.01 2.54 -2.58
N LEU A 300 -5.19 2.56 -1.53
CA LEU A 300 -4.07 1.62 -1.34
C LEU A 300 -3.11 1.57 -2.54
N ASN A 301 -2.95 2.69 -3.25
CA ASN A 301 -2.25 2.80 -4.53
C ASN A 301 -2.89 1.97 -5.66
N LEU A 302 -4.17 1.61 -5.59
CA LEU A 302 -4.90 0.80 -6.59
C LEU A 302 -5.94 1.61 -7.36
N GLU A 303 -6.18 1.23 -8.61
CA GLU A 303 -6.99 2.03 -9.55
C GLU A 303 -8.36 1.39 -9.84
N LYS A 304 -8.40 0.10 -10.16
CA LYS A 304 -9.56 -0.62 -10.71
C LYS A 304 -10.83 -0.46 -9.88
N SER A 305 -10.78 -0.75 -8.57
CA SER A 305 -11.98 -0.67 -7.72
C SER A 305 -12.52 0.76 -7.63
N VAL A 306 -11.63 1.77 -7.58
CA VAL A 306 -12.04 3.18 -7.55
C VAL A 306 -12.69 3.57 -8.88
N ALA A 307 -12.08 3.21 -10.01
CA ALA A 307 -12.66 3.46 -11.34
C ALA A 307 -14.06 2.82 -11.49
N LEU A 308 -14.22 1.57 -11.03
CA LEU A 308 -15.51 0.88 -11.06
C LEU A 308 -16.55 1.53 -10.12
N ILE A 309 -16.15 1.98 -8.93
CA ILE A 309 -17.03 2.72 -8.02
C ILE A 309 -17.51 4.02 -8.67
N LEU A 310 -16.63 4.78 -9.33
CA LEU A 310 -17.01 6.03 -9.98
C LEU A 310 -17.97 5.80 -11.15
N LYS A 311 -17.68 4.80 -11.99
CA LYS A 311 -18.50 4.41 -13.15
C LYS A 311 -19.87 3.90 -12.75
N HIS A 312 -19.93 2.90 -11.88
CA HIS A 312 -21.19 2.26 -11.51
C HIS A 312 -21.96 3.01 -10.42
N GLY A 313 -21.27 3.79 -9.59
CA GLY A 313 -21.87 4.63 -8.57
C GLY A 313 -22.50 5.92 -9.11
N GLY A 314 -22.30 6.24 -10.40
CA GLY A 314 -22.81 7.47 -11.01
C GLY A 314 -22.21 8.73 -10.38
N LEU A 315 -20.92 8.67 -10.02
CA LEU A 315 -20.21 9.74 -9.32
C LEU A 315 -19.41 10.65 -10.25
N PHE A 316 -19.29 10.32 -11.54
CA PHE A 316 -18.68 11.20 -12.52
C PHE A 316 -19.38 12.54 -12.58
N ARG A 317 -18.58 13.61 -12.63
CA ARG A 317 -19.09 14.96 -12.77
C ARG A 317 -19.60 15.10 -14.20
N LYS A 318 -20.86 15.53 -14.38
CA LYS A 318 -21.29 15.97 -15.71
C LYS A 318 -20.43 17.18 -16.09
N ALA A 319 -19.61 17.05 -17.13
CA ALA A 319 -18.81 18.14 -17.64
C ALA A 319 -19.69 19.38 -17.85
N SER A 320 -19.41 20.45 -17.11
CA SER A 320 -20.04 21.75 -17.33
C SER A 320 -19.57 22.25 -18.69
N ARG A 321 -20.45 22.19 -19.70
CA ARG A 321 -20.24 22.80 -21.02
C ARG A 321 -20.11 24.31 -20.88
N GLU A 322 -18.91 24.81 -20.62
CA GLU A 322 -18.54 26.18 -20.98
C GLU A 322 -17.61 26.13 -22.18
N THR A 323 -18.23 26.25 -23.35
CA THR A 323 -17.54 26.52 -24.60
C THR A 323 -16.83 27.88 -24.53
N SER A 324 -15.50 27.88 -24.58
CA SER A 324 -14.73 29.01 -25.10
C SER A 324 -13.91 28.52 -26.30
N PRO A 325 -14.10 29.09 -27.51
CA PRO A 325 -13.45 28.60 -28.72
C PRO A 325 -12.02 29.12 -28.76
N VAL A 326 -11.05 28.31 -28.36
CA VAL A 326 -9.66 28.50 -28.77
C VAL A 326 -9.14 27.16 -29.26
N GLY A 327 -9.22 26.96 -30.58
CA GLY A 327 -8.64 25.79 -31.24
C GLY A 327 -7.14 25.73 -31.00
N VAL A 328 -6.71 24.83 -30.11
CA VAL A 328 -5.31 24.47 -29.93
C VAL A 328 -4.98 23.39 -30.95
N ARG A 329 -4.40 23.81 -32.08
CA ARG A 329 -3.70 22.92 -33.00
C ARG A 329 -2.43 22.44 -32.30
N VAL A 330 -2.40 21.18 -31.85
CA VAL A 330 -1.16 20.51 -31.46
C VAL A 330 -0.36 20.25 -32.74
N PRO A 331 0.83 20.83 -32.95
CA PRO A 331 1.64 20.47 -34.09
C PRO A 331 2.34 19.14 -33.79
N LEU A 332 1.76 18.04 -34.25
CA LEU A 332 2.52 16.82 -34.53
C LEU A 332 3.38 17.11 -35.76
N ARG A 333 4.66 17.43 -35.55
CA ARG A 333 5.69 17.25 -36.59
C ARG A 333 6.97 16.67 -35.98
N PRO A 334 7.43 15.51 -36.47
CA PRO A 334 8.82 15.13 -36.36
C PRO A 334 9.62 16.03 -37.29
N SER A 335 10.58 16.77 -36.75
CA SER A 335 11.48 17.60 -37.56
C SER A 335 12.59 16.72 -38.12
N ILE A 336 12.36 16.12 -39.29
CA ILE A 336 13.45 15.65 -40.15
C ILE A 336 14.04 16.89 -40.83
N VAL A 337 15.24 17.28 -40.42
CA VAL A 337 16.05 18.25 -41.14
C VAL A 337 16.90 17.47 -42.14
N GLN A 338 16.63 17.63 -43.43
CA GLN A 338 17.53 17.23 -44.52
C GLN A 338 18.03 18.46 -45.28
N ASN A 339 19.34 18.42 -45.57
CA ASN A 339 20.18 19.20 -46.52
C ASN A 339 21.33 19.91 -45.78
N GLY A 340 22.61 19.75 -46.12
CA GLY A 340 23.27 19.01 -47.19
C GLY A 340 24.79 19.10 -47.01
N THR A 341 25.49 18.14 -47.62
CA THR A 341 26.91 18.13 -48.07
C THR A 341 27.87 19.23 -47.59
N ASP A 342 28.90 18.85 -46.81
CA ASP A 342 30.30 18.96 -47.24
C ASP A 342 31.26 18.23 -46.28
N GLY A 343 32.32 17.64 -46.83
CA GLY A 343 33.18 16.69 -46.11
C GLY A 343 34.39 17.29 -45.40
N ARG A 344 34.91 16.56 -44.40
CA ARG A 344 36.32 16.11 -44.23
C ARG A 344 36.58 15.53 -42.82
N HIS A 345 37.15 14.32 -42.84
CA HIS A 345 38.09 13.68 -41.90
C HIS A 345 37.72 13.37 -40.40
N ARG A 346 37.92 12.07 -40.09
CA ARG A 346 37.96 11.24 -38.85
C ARG A 346 38.86 11.76 -37.68
N PRO A 347 38.98 11.08 -36.49
CA PRO A 347 38.26 9.91 -35.90
C PRO A 347 37.86 9.98 -34.38
N ALA A 348 36.96 9.04 -34.00
CA ALA A 348 36.86 8.22 -32.78
C ALA A 348 36.74 8.83 -31.35
N ALA A 349 35.58 8.62 -30.70
CA ALA A 349 35.41 7.88 -29.43
C ALA A 349 33.90 7.68 -29.11
N ASP A 350 33.60 6.56 -28.44
CA ASP A 350 32.39 6.21 -27.67
C ASP A 350 31.11 5.72 -28.38
N LYS A 351 30.88 4.40 -28.23
CA LYS A 351 29.67 3.63 -28.57
C LYS A 351 29.02 3.13 -27.29
N ILE A 352 27.81 3.58 -26.96
CA ILE A 352 26.74 2.80 -26.31
C ILE A 352 25.40 3.36 -26.84
N VAL A 353 24.41 2.48 -27.02
CA VAL A 353 23.01 2.70 -27.45
C VAL A 353 22.75 2.58 -28.95
N ASP A 354 22.59 1.33 -29.41
CA ASP A 354 21.62 1.00 -30.47
C ASP A 354 21.37 -0.52 -30.49
N GLN A 355 20.22 -0.97 -29.96
CA GLN A 355 19.52 -2.21 -30.39
C GLN A 355 18.19 -2.45 -29.65
N MET A 356 17.16 -1.64 -29.90
CA MET A 356 15.75 -2.06 -29.79
C MET A 356 14.89 -1.25 -30.78
N ALA A 357 15.07 -1.51 -32.09
CA ALA A 357 14.20 -0.95 -33.12
C ALA A 357 14.11 -1.89 -34.33
N ARG A 358 13.64 -3.12 -34.13
CA ARG A 358 13.12 -3.97 -35.22
C ARG A 358 12.09 -4.95 -34.67
N ILE A 359 10.82 -4.63 -34.89
CA ILE A 359 9.75 -5.50 -35.42
C ILE A 359 8.49 -4.61 -35.40
N ASP A 360 8.18 -3.99 -36.53
CA ASP A 360 6.79 -3.67 -36.88
C ASP A 360 6.72 -3.37 -38.38
N MET A 361 6.26 -4.35 -39.14
CA MET A 361 5.60 -4.17 -40.43
C MET A 361 4.98 -5.51 -40.82
N LEU A 362 3.64 -5.58 -40.76
CA LEU A 362 2.77 -6.25 -41.73
C LEU A 362 1.32 -6.23 -41.22
N THR A 363 0.55 -5.21 -41.59
CA THR A 363 -0.87 -5.35 -41.95
C THR A 363 -1.29 -4.23 -42.93
N ASN A 364 -2.10 -4.64 -43.91
CA ASN A 364 -2.46 -3.97 -45.16
C ASN A 364 -3.42 -2.76 -44.94
N PRO A 365 -3.46 -1.77 -45.86
CA PRO A 365 -4.32 -0.61 -45.74
C PRO A 365 -5.67 -0.84 -46.44
N THR A 366 -6.77 -0.54 -45.78
CA THR A 366 -8.06 -0.29 -46.45
C THR A 366 -8.51 1.13 -46.15
N ASN A 367 -8.63 1.89 -47.24
CA ASN A 367 -9.19 3.24 -47.34
C ASN A 367 -10.40 3.50 -46.45
N VAL A 368 -10.34 4.58 -45.66
CA VAL A 368 -11.48 5.46 -45.45
C VAL A 368 -11.00 6.90 -45.62
N ASN A 369 -11.33 7.49 -46.76
CA ASN A 369 -11.35 8.93 -46.95
C ASN A 369 -12.57 9.46 -46.17
N GLY A 370 -12.33 10.22 -45.12
CA GLY A 370 -13.38 10.91 -44.37
C GLY A 370 -12.74 12.03 -43.55
N GLN A 371 -13.00 13.27 -43.94
CA GLN A 371 -12.70 14.44 -43.14
C GLN A 371 -13.64 14.42 -41.93
N ASP A 372 -13.16 13.98 -40.77
CA ASP A 372 -13.86 14.23 -39.51
C ASP A 372 -12.84 14.70 -38.46
N THR A 373 -12.97 15.97 -38.09
CA THR A 373 -12.36 16.54 -36.89
C THR A 373 -13.13 15.98 -35.69
N HIS A 374 -12.64 14.90 -35.08
CA HIS A 374 -13.17 14.42 -33.82
C HIS A 374 -12.67 15.34 -32.68
N ASP A 375 -13.56 16.23 -32.23
CA ASP A 375 -13.53 16.71 -30.84
C ASP A 375 -13.69 15.49 -29.94
N VAL A 376 -12.69 15.22 -29.10
CA VAL A 376 -12.73 14.13 -28.13
C VAL A 376 -13.60 14.59 -26.95
N ASP A 377 -14.77 13.97 -26.78
CA ASP A 377 -15.74 14.31 -25.72
C ASP A 377 -15.16 13.95 -24.34
N ALA A 378 -15.47 14.73 -23.29
CA ALA A 378 -15.03 14.43 -21.93
C ALA A 378 -15.56 13.07 -21.44
N GLN A 379 -16.78 12.70 -21.87
CA GLN A 379 -17.33 11.36 -21.64
C GLN A 379 -16.48 10.26 -22.30
N SER A 380 -15.90 10.53 -23.47
CA SER A 380 -15.04 9.56 -24.16
C SER A 380 -13.68 9.38 -23.49
N LEU A 381 -13.15 10.41 -22.82
CA LEU A 381 -11.91 10.33 -22.04
C LEU A 381 -12.12 9.58 -20.71
N GLU A 382 -13.28 9.78 -20.06
CA GLU A 382 -13.67 9.03 -18.86
C GLU A 382 -13.90 7.54 -19.19
N GLU A 383 -14.62 7.25 -20.27
CA GLU A 383 -14.83 5.88 -20.76
C GLU A 383 -13.51 5.22 -21.18
N GLU A 384 -12.60 5.95 -21.84
CA GLU A 384 -11.27 5.45 -22.19
C GLU A 384 -10.39 5.21 -20.96
N ALA A 385 -10.43 6.12 -19.97
CA ALA A 385 -9.70 5.94 -18.71
C ALA A 385 -10.19 4.69 -17.98
N VAL A 386 -11.50 4.54 -17.80
CA VAL A 386 -12.07 3.36 -17.14
C VAL A 386 -11.84 2.09 -17.98
N SER A 387 -11.96 2.16 -19.31
CA SER A 387 -11.69 1.02 -20.20
C SER A 387 -10.22 0.57 -20.12
N THR A 388 -9.30 1.52 -20.00
CA THR A 388 -7.87 1.26 -19.75
C THR A 388 -7.66 0.61 -18.39
N SER A 389 -8.32 1.11 -17.34
CA SER A 389 -8.29 0.52 -15.98
C SER A 389 -8.96 -0.85 -15.91
N GLU A 390 -9.90 -1.14 -16.82
CA GLU A 390 -10.59 -2.43 -17.00
C GLU A 390 -9.82 -3.41 -17.91
N GLY A 391 -8.61 -3.07 -18.36
CA GLY A 391 -7.77 -4.01 -19.13
C GLY A 391 -8.03 -4.08 -20.64
N HIS A 392 -8.79 -3.13 -21.22
CA HIS A 392 -9.13 -3.14 -22.65
C HIS A 392 -8.17 -2.26 -23.48
N GLY A 393 -7.57 -2.79 -24.55
CA GLY A 393 -6.71 -2.06 -25.51
C GLY A 393 -5.22 -2.48 -25.51
N THR A 394 -4.44 -2.03 -26.49
CA THR A 394 -3.00 -2.39 -26.62
C THR A 394 -2.12 -1.81 -25.50
N GLN A 395 -2.48 -0.63 -24.96
CA GLN A 395 -1.85 -0.05 -23.75
C GLN A 395 -2.27 -0.75 -22.46
N ALA A 396 -3.36 -1.51 -22.47
CA ALA A 396 -3.90 -2.16 -21.27
C ALA A 396 -3.16 -3.47 -20.92
N ARG A 397 -2.41 -4.05 -21.87
CA ARG A 397 -1.54 -5.22 -21.62
C ARG A 397 -0.42 -4.94 -20.62
N GLU A 398 -0.01 -3.68 -20.48
CA GLU A 398 0.94 -3.23 -19.47
C GLU A 398 0.23 -2.68 -18.21
N ALA A 399 -1.12 -2.57 -18.22
CA ALA A 399 -1.94 -1.97 -17.16
C ALA A 399 -2.66 -3.00 -16.26
N THR A 400 -2.54 -4.31 -16.51
CA THR A 400 -3.20 -5.41 -15.77
C THR A 400 -2.66 -5.68 -14.36
N TRP A 401 -1.76 -4.84 -13.84
CA TRP A 401 -1.14 -5.02 -12.52
C TRP A 401 -2.13 -4.96 -11.33
N ASP A 402 -3.36 -4.48 -11.54
CA ASP A 402 -4.42 -4.50 -10.53
C ASP A 402 -5.09 -5.88 -10.34
N GLU A 403 -4.85 -6.83 -11.26
CA GLU A 403 -5.60 -8.08 -11.41
C GLU A 403 -4.88 -9.34 -10.90
N PHE A 404 -3.66 -9.24 -10.38
CA PHE A 404 -2.98 -10.42 -9.86
C PHE A 404 -3.53 -10.81 -8.46
N PRO A 405 -4.01 -12.05 -8.27
CA PRO A 405 -4.60 -12.51 -7.01
C PRO A 405 -3.57 -12.80 -5.93
N ASN A 406 -4.00 -12.80 -4.66
CA ASN A 406 -3.16 -12.88 -3.47
C ASN A 406 -2.60 -14.27 -3.18
N GLY A 407 -1.27 -14.33 -3.04
CA GLY A 407 -0.56 -15.35 -2.28
C GLY A 407 -0.67 -15.12 -0.77
N ARG A 408 -0.28 -16.14 0.02
CA ARG A 408 -0.78 -16.38 1.38
C ARG A 408 -0.19 -15.54 2.53
N PHE A 409 0.56 -14.48 2.24
CA PHE A 409 1.05 -13.52 3.24
C PHE A 409 1.24 -12.16 2.55
N GLY A 410 0.34 -11.20 2.80
CA GLY A 410 0.42 -9.85 2.22
C GLY A 410 -0.08 -9.72 0.77
N ASP A 411 -0.34 -8.48 0.35
CA ASP A 411 -0.82 -8.13 -1.00
C ASP A 411 0.18 -8.59 -2.07
N SER A 412 -0.24 -9.52 -2.93
CA SER A 412 0.51 -10.04 -4.09
C SER A 412 0.82 -9.02 -5.18
N ARG A 413 0.33 -7.78 -5.07
CA ARG A 413 0.47 -6.76 -6.12
C ARG A 413 1.63 -5.80 -5.92
N SER A 414 2.72 -6.24 -5.28
CA SER A 414 3.91 -5.40 -5.13
C SER A 414 5.19 -6.20 -5.24
N PRO A 415 6.24 -5.62 -5.83
CA PRO A 415 7.55 -6.25 -5.99
C PRO A 415 8.34 -6.26 -4.68
N ALA A 416 7.69 -6.66 -3.58
CA ALA A 416 8.25 -6.87 -2.27
C ALA A 416 7.27 -7.55 -1.34
N TYR A 417 7.67 -8.73 -0.85
CA TYR A 417 7.39 -9.16 0.52
C TYR A 417 7.34 -7.94 1.48
N GLY A 418 6.43 -7.96 2.47
CA GLY A 418 6.29 -6.93 3.50
C GLY A 418 5.00 -6.10 3.38
N GLU A 419 4.50 -5.61 4.52
CA GLU A 419 3.19 -4.96 4.62
C GLU A 419 3.18 -3.60 3.91
N ILE A 420 2.27 -3.45 2.94
CA ILE A 420 2.09 -2.20 2.17
C ILE A 420 0.85 -1.49 2.69
N ASP A 421 1.01 -0.81 3.82
CA ASP A 421 -0.04 0.04 4.36
C ASP A 421 0.42 1.50 4.50
N GLY A 422 1.72 1.79 4.26
CA GLY A 422 2.30 3.11 4.42
C GLY A 422 2.53 3.52 5.89
N TRP A 423 2.19 2.65 6.86
CA TRP A 423 2.23 2.93 8.30
C TRP A 423 3.49 2.40 9.01
N GLY A 424 4.45 1.84 8.24
CA GLY A 424 5.73 1.33 8.73
C GLY A 424 5.63 0.01 9.51
N VAL A 425 6.79 -0.58 9.84
CA VAL A 425 6.91 -1.96 10.37
C VAL A 425 6.28 -2.14 11.76
N SER A 426 5.20 -2.92 11.87
CA SER A 426 4.41 -3.11 13.09
C SER A 426 4.35 -4.58 13.51
N LEU A 427 4.29 -4.84 14.82
CA LEU A 427 4.06 -6.17 15.38
C LEU A 427 2.63 -6.70 15.18
N GLY A 428 1.72 -5.87 14.65
CA GLY A 428 0.31 -6.23 14.39
C GLY A 428 -0.53 -6.56 15.63
N VAL A 429 0.05 -6.53 16.83
CA VAL A 429 -0.63 -6.72 18.11
C VAL A 429 -0.18 -5.66 19.13
N HIS A 430 -1.10 -5.25 20.01
CA HIS A 430 -0.77 -4.32 21.09
C HIS A 430 0.23 -4.94 22.08
N ARG A 431 1.04 -4.09 22.73
CA ARG A 431 2.08 -4.50 23.70
C ARG A 431 1.60 -5.52 24.73
N THR A 432 0.45 -5.29 25.35
CA THR A 432 -0.11 -6.20 26.37
C THR A 432 -0.39 -7.58 25.79
N LYS A 433 -0.98 -7.63 24.59
CA LYS A 433 -1.26 -8.88 23.88
C LYS A 433 0.04 -9.55 23.40
N ALA A 434 1.00 -8.78 22.91
CA ALA A 434 2.32 -9.27 22.51
C ALA A 434 3.03 -9.97 23.68
N LEU A 435 3.04 -9.36 24.87
CA LEU A 435 3.61 -9.94 26.08
C LEU A 435 2.86 -11.21 26.54
N GLN A 436 1.54 -11.26 26.37
CA GLN A 436 0.75 -12.47 26.64
C GLN A 436 1.07 -13.62 25.67
N LEU A 437 1.25 -13.31 24.39
CA LEU A 437 1.51 -14.31 23.36
C LEU A 437 2.95 -14.84 23.44
N TRP A 438 3.93 -13.93 23.49
CA TRP A 438 5.34 -14.24 23.26
C TRP A 438 6.17 -14.28 24.55
N GLY A 439 5.64 -13.77 25.66
CA GLY A 439 6.34 -13.74 26.94
C GLY A 439 7.59 -12.87 26.92
N GLU A 440 8.55 -13.22 27.78
CA GLU A 440 9.84 -12.55 27.93
C GLU A 440 10.98 -13.55 27.64
N PRO A 441 11.45 -13.65 26.37
CA PRO A 441 12.43 -14.67 25.98
C PRO A 441 13.83 -14.36 26.54
N LYS A 442 14.43 -15.32 27.24
CA LYS A 442 15.75 -15.17 27.90
C LYS A 442 16.83 -16.05 27.28
N THR A 443 16.43 -17.04 26.48
CA THR A 443 17.27 -17.98 25.76
C THR A 443 16.78 -18.16 24.31
N ALA A 444 17.64 -18.71 23.44
CA ALA A 444 17.23 -19.06 22.07
C ALA A 444 16.09 -20.10 22.05
N ASP A 445 16.02 -20.97 23.06
CA ASP A 445 14.93 -21.94 23.20
C ASP A 445 13.58 -21.26 23.49
N ASP A 446 13.58 -20.16 24.26
CA ASP A 446 12.37 -19.36 24.47
C ASP A 446 11.84 -18.76 23.17
N ILE A 447 12.75 -18.31 22.28
CA ILE A 447 12.38 -17.84 20.95
C ILE A 447 11.77 -19.02 20.16
N THR A 448 12.46 -20.15 20.09
CA THR A 448 11.97 -21.37 19.42
C THR A 448 10.57 -21.76 19.90
N ARG A 449 10.31 -21.70 21.20
CA ARG A 449 8.99 -21.97 21.79
C ARG A 449 7.89 -21.05 21.27
N VAL A 450 8.17 -19.79 20.96
CA VAL A 450 7.16 -18.89 20.37
C VAL A 450 6.72 -19.42 19.01
N PHE A 451 7.68 -19.80 18.15
CA PHE A 451 7.38 -20.34 16.82
C PHE A 451 6.67 -21.69 16.88
N THR A 452 7.12 -22.62 17.73
CA THR A 452 6.49 -23.95 17.83
C THR A 452 5.10 -23.89 18.44
N ARG A 453 4.85 -23.04 19.43
CA ARG A 453 3.51 -22.78 19.98
C ARG A 453 2.56 -22.24 18.91
N HIS A 454 3.05 -21.35 18.04
CA HIS A 454 2.24 -20.84 16.93
C HIS A 454 1.89 -21.94 15.93
N LEU A 455 2.88 -22.74 15.51
CA LEU A 455 2.66 -23.90 14.62
C LEU A 455 1.71 -24.95 15.22
N ASN A 456 1.65 -25.03 16.55
CA ASN A 456 0.72 -25.90 17.27
C ASN A 456 -0.67 -25.31 17.48
N GLY A 457 -0.92 -24.05 17.11
CA GLY A 457 -2.18 -23.38 17.35
C GLY A 457 -2.42 -23.00 18.82
N GLU A 458 -1.36 -22.96 19.64
CA GLU A 458 -1.44 -22.53 21.04
C GLU A 458 -1.44 -20.99 21.17
N ILE A 459 -0.91 -20.30 20.16
CA ILE A 459 -0.95 -18.84 20.02
C ILE A 459 -1.29 -18.47 18.59
N ASP A 460 -2.07 -17.41 18.43
CA ASP A 460 -2.60 -17.02 17.13
C ASP A 460 -1.69 -16.06 16.35
N ALA A 461 -0.56 -15.62 16.90
CA ALA A 461 0.32 -14.68 16.21
C ALA A 461 1.78 -14.77 16.68
N THR A 462 2.69 -14.38 15.80
CA THR A 462 4.14 -14.16 16.04
C THR A 462 4.51 -12.74 15.58
N PRO A 463 5.72 -12.24 15.85
CA PRO A 463 6.14 -10.94 15.30
C PRO A 463 6.08 -10.86 13.77
N TRP A 464 6.11 -11.99 13.06
CA TRP A 464 6.05 -12.06 11.59
C TRP A 464 4.70 -12.57 11.05
N SER A 465 3.73 -12.87 11.92
CA SER A 465 2.42 -13.38 11.51
C SER A 465 1.32 -12.87 12.44
N ASN A 466 0.37 -12.11 11.87
CA ASN A 466 -0.70 -11.43 12.61
C ASN A 466 -1.98 -12.27 12.77
N GLY A 467 -1.94 -13.57 12.44
CA GLY A 467 -3.09 -14.46 12.51
C GLY A 467 -2.70 -15.93 12.59
N PRO A 468 -3.67 -16.81 12.88
CA PRO A 468 -3.41 -18.23 13.12
C PRO A 468 -2.81 -18.89 11.88
N VAL A 469 -2.13 -20.02 12.09
CA VAL A 469 -1.55 -20.79 10.99
C VAL A 469 -2.61 -21.16 9.97
N SER A 470 -2.23 -21.06 8.71
CA SER A 470 -3.13 -21.30 7.62
C SER A 470 -3.40 -22.81 7.42
N ALA A 471 -4.50 -23.15 6.77
CA ALA A 471 -4.87 -24.56 6.54
C ALA A 471 -3.83 -25.37 5.74
N GLU A 472 -3.03 -24.76 4.82
CA GLU A 472 -1.96 -25.50 4.13
C GLU A 472 -0.80 -25.88 5.05
N THR A 473 -0.55 -25.08 6.09
CA THR A 473 0.55 -25.31 7.03
C THR A 473 0.39 -26.66 7.72
N ALA A 474 -0.84 -27.17 7.86
CA ALA A 474 -1.12 -28.49 8.40
C ALA A 474 -0.40 -29.63 7.65
N TYR A 475 -0.13 -29.47 6.35
CA TYR A 475 0.53 -30.49 5.51
C TYR A 475 2.04 -30.57 5.73
N ILE A 476 2.65 -29.51 6.27
CA ILE A 476 4.10 -29.39 6.48
C ILE A 476 4.45 -29.06 7.93
N LYS A 477 3.45 -29.13 8.83
CA LYS A 477 3.58 -28.70 10.22
C LYS A 477 4.74 -29.38 10.93
N ASP A 478 4.84 -30.70 10.81
CA ASP A 478 5.86 -31.48 11.50
C ASP A 478 7.28 -31.14 11.01
N HIS A 479 7.42 -30.87 9.70
CA HIS A 479 8.66 -30.38 9.11
C HIS A 479 9.04 -29.02 9.69
N LEU A 480 8.09 -28.07 9.72
CA LEU A 480 8.33 -26.73 10.27
C LEU A 480 8.69 -26.78 11.76
N VAL A 481 8.00 -27.60 12.56
CA VAL A 481 8.32 -27.78 13.98
C VAL A 481 9.73 -28.34 14.15
N ALA A 482 10.13 -29.32 13.32
CA ALA A 482 11.48 -29.88 13.35
C ALA A 482 12.55 -28.83 12.98
N LEU A 483 12.31 -27.99 11.97
CA LEU A 483 13.23 -26.89 11.60
C LEU A 483 13.37 -25.88 12.73
N ASN A 484 12.27 -25.42 13.32
CA ASN A 484 12.30 -24.46 14.42
C ASN A 484 13.02 -25.01 15.64
N THR A 485 12.82 -26.29 15.97
CA THR A 485 13.50 -26.96 17.09
C THR A 485 15.02 -27.03 16.89
N ARG A 486 15.50 -26.97 15.64
CA ARG A 486 16.93 -26.92 15.27
C ARG A 486 17.48 -25.49 15.16
N GLY A 487 16.69 -24.48 15.52
CA GLY A 487 17.10 -23.07 15.45
C GLY A 487 17.01 -22.46 14.05
N LEU A 488 16.21 -23.05 13.16
CA LEU A 488 15.82 -22.45 11.88
C LEU A 488 14.41 -21.87 12.05
N TRP A 489 14.33 -20.60 12.45
CA TRP A 489 13.06 -19.97 12.81
C TRP A 489 12.26 -19.57 11.58
N THR A 490 11.22 -20.33 11.25
CA THR A 490 10.47 -20.18 9.99
C THR A 490 9.48 -19.01 10.06
N VAL A 491 9.55 -18.11 9.08
CA VAL A 491 8.68 -16.92 8.96
C VAL A 491 7.80 -16.94 7.71
N GLY A 492 8.10 -17.82 6.75
CA GLY A 492 7.26 -18.06 5.57
C GLY A 492 7.42 -19.50 5.09
N SER A 493 6.34 -20.10 4.59
CA SER A 493 6.40 -21.47 4.07
C SER A 493 5.18 -21.79 3.22
N GLN A 494 5.36 -22.65 2.23
CA GLN A 494 4.28 -23.22 1.44
C GLN A 494 4.64 -24.66 1.05
N PRO A 495 3.69 -25.62 1.09
CA PRO A 495 3.94 -26.98 0.59
C PRO A 495 4.04 -27.02 -0.94
N ALA A 496 4.56 -28.12 -1.49
CA ALA A 496 4.39 -28.39 -2.91
C ALA A 496 2.96 -28.89 -3.15
N VAL A 497 2.34 -28.44 -4.23
CA VAL A 497 1.01 -28.87 -4.64
C VAL A 497 1.03 -29.19 -6.11
N HIS A 498 0.58 -30.40 -6.44
CA HIS A 498 0.52 -30.87 -7.81
C HIS A 498 -0.94 -31.11 -8.22
N CYS A 499 -1.52 -30.12 -8.92
CA CYS A 499 -2.82 -30.23 -9.56
C CYS A 499 -4.01 -30.39 -8.59
N ALA A 500 -4.03 -29.64 -7.48
CA ALA A 500 -5.18 -29.62 -6.57
C ALA A 500 -6.38 -28.90 -7.23
N PRO A 501 -7.64 -29.31 -6.96
CA PRO A 501 -8.81 -28.57 -7.45
C PRO A 501 -8.83 -27.12 -6.95
N SER A 502 -9.30 -26.16 -7.75
CA SER A 502 -9.47 -24.76 -7.32
C SER A 502 -10.46 -24.60 -6.16
N SER A 503 -11.29 -25.61 -5.90
CA SER A 503 -12.19 -25.68 -4.75
C SER A 503 -11.58 -26.38 -3.52
N HIS A 504 -10.29 -26.71 -3.53
CA HIS A 504 -9.66 -27.43 -2.42
C HIS A 504 -9.70 -26.59 -1.13
N PRO A 505 -10.13 -27.12 0.03
CA PRO A 505 -10.33 -26.32 1.24
C PRO A 505 -9.05 -25.68 1.80
N ALA A 506 -7.90 -26.28 1.55
CA ALA A 506 -6.62 -25.76 2.03
C ALA A 506 -5.83 -24.96 0.98
N PHE A 507 -6.00 -25.25 -0.32
CA PHE A 507 -5.11 -24.76 -1.40
C PHE A 507 -5.88 -24.03 -2.51
N GLY A 508 -7.20 -24.17 -2.54
CA GLY A 508 -8.05 -23.70 -3.61
C GLY A 508 -8.22 -22.19 -3.56
N TRP A 509 -8.14 -21.58 -4.74
CA TRP A 509 -8.42 -20.17 -4.99
C TRP A 509 -8.85 -19.99 -6.44
N GLY A 510 -9.47 -18.85 -6.74
CA GLY A 510 -9.91 -18.49 -8.08
C GLY A 510 -11.15 -19.28 -8.57
N PRO A 511 -11.49 -19.16 -9.86
CA PRO A 511 -12.73 -19.72 -10.40
C PRO A 511 -12.90 -21.22 -10.21
N ALA A 512 -14.14 -21.67 -10.09
CA ALA A 512 -14.49 -23.09 -10.02
C ALA A 512 -14.05 -23.87 -11.27
N GLY A 513 -13.67 -25.14 -11.07
CA GLY A 513 -13.25 -26.04 -12.15
C GLY A 513 -11.80 -25.86 -12.62
N GLY A 514 -11.01 -25.05 -11.90
CA GLY A 514 -9.58 -24.88 -12.13
C GLY A 514 -8.71 -25.87 -11.36
N HIS A 515 -7.40 -25.77 -11.59
CA HIS A 515 -6.36 -26.55 -10.91
C HIS A 515 -5.24 -25.66 -10.41
N ILE A 516 -4.78 -25.90 -9.18
CA ILE A 516 -3.78 -25.14 -8.45
C ILE A 516 -2.48 -25.94 -8.36
N PHE A 517 -1.38 -25.22 -8.48
CA PHE A 517 -0.03 -25.75 -8.38
C PHE A 517 0.83 -24.85 -7.50
N GLN A 518 1.71 -25.46 -6.73
CA GLN A 518 2.62 -24.78 -5.83
C GLN A 518 3.99 -25.45 -5.86
N LYS A 519 5.06 -24.67 -5.98
CA LYS A 519 6.41 -25.09 -5.56
C LYS A 519 6.48 -24.98 -4.04
N SER A 520 7.21 -25.89 -3.42
CA SER A 520 7.54 -25.77 -2.01
C SER A 520 8.58 -24.67 -1.82
N PHE A 521 8.36 -23.83 -0.82
CA PHE A 521 9.38 -22.90 -0.34
C PHE A 521 9.34 -22.77 1.17
N VAL A 522 10.46 -22.36 1.73
CA VAL A 522 10.58 -22.01 3.14
C VAL A 522 11.46 -20.78 3.27
N GLU A 523 11.06 -19.91 4.18
CA GLU A 523 11.81 -18.75 4.60
C GLU A 523 12.03 -18.80 6.10
N CYS A 524 13.29 -18.68 6.52
CA CYS A 524 13.63 -18.76 7.93
C CYS A 524 14.87 -17.95 8.30
N PHE A 525 14.92 -17.57 9.58
CA PHE A 525 16.13 -17.05 10.21
C PHE A 525 17.01 -18.20 10.66
N MET A 526 18.31 -18.15 10.33
CA MET A 526 19.28 -19.14 10.75
C MET A 526 20.65 -18.52 11.02
N THR A 527 21.47 -19.20 11.82
CA THR A 527 22.84 -18.76 12.07
C THR A 527 23.70 -18.84 10.81
N GLU A 528 24.76 -18.02 10.73
CA GLU A 528 25.72 -18.07 9.61
C GLU A 528 26.35 -19.45 9.42
N SER A 529 26.56 -20.22 10.50
CA SER A 529 27.09 -21.59 10.39
C SER A 529 26.08 -22.54 9.76
N ALA A 530 24.79 -22.40 10.08
CA ALA A 530 23.70 -23.17 9.48
C ALA A 530 23.53 -22.80 8.01
N TRP A 531 23.52 -21.50 7.69
CA TRP A 531 23.45 -21.02 6.31
C TRP A 531 24.60 -21.56 5.47
N ARG A 532 25.84 -21.50 5.98
CA ARG A 532 27.01 -22.02 5.26
C ARG A 532 26.87 -23.51 4.92
N ARG A 533 26.42 -24.34 5.87
CA ARG A 533 26.22 -25.78 5.64
C ARG A 533 25.17 -26.05 4.57
N LEU A 534 24.01 -25.38 4.68
CA LEU A 534 22.92 -25.49 3.71
C LEU A 534 23.35 -25.01 2.31
N ARG A 535 24.02 -23.87 2.23
CA ARG A 535 24.54 -23.33 0.97
C ARG A 535 25.53 -24.28 0.30
N ASP A 536 26.43 -24.89 1.09
CA ASP A 536 27.43 -25.81 0.56
C ASP A 536 26.78 -27.11 0.07
N SER A 537 25.68 -27.58 0.69
CA SER A 537 24.96 -28.79 0.24
C SER A 537 24.12 -28.59 -1.02
N ILE A 538 23.63 -27.37 -1.28
CA ILE A 538 22.80 -27.05 -2.46
C ILE A 538 23.60 -26.44 -3.62
N LYS A 539 24.91 -26.28 -3.46
CA LYS A 539 25.73 -25.55 -4.41
C LYS A 539 25.73 -26.23 -5.78
N GLY A 540 25.19 -25.53 -6.77
CA GLY A 540 25.12 -26.00 -8.16
C GLY A 540 23.94 -26.94 -8.44
N ASP A 541 23.03 -27.12 -7.48
CA ASP A 541 21.79 -27.85 -7.71
C ASP A 541 20.83 -26.98 -8.56
N PRO A 542 20.47 -27.41 -9.79
CA PRO A 542 19.56 -26.66 -10.64
C PRO A 542 18.09 -26.70 -10.17
N MET A 543 17.74 -27.59 -9.22
CA MET A 543 16.39 -27.69 -8.66
C MET A 543 16.15 -26.74 -7.48
N VAL A 544 17.17 -26.01 -7.03
CA VAL A 544 17.09 -25.14 -5.86
C VAL A 544 17.45 -23.72 -6.22
N SER A 545 16.57 -22.79 -5.85
CA SER A 545 16.88 -21.36 -5.88
C SER A 545 16.81 -20.76 -4.49
N TYR A 546 17.68 -19.80 -4.19
CA TYR A 546 17.66 -19.10 -2.91
C TYR A 546 17.98 -17.61 -3.01
N TYR A 547 17.47 -16.90 -2.02
CA TYR A 547 17.89 -15.56 -1.64
C TYR A 547 18.26 -15.57 -0.16
N ALA A 548 19.40 -14.99 0.20
CA ALA A 548 19.88 -14.94 1.57
C ALA A 548 20.46 -13.57 1.88
N GLY A 549 20.17 -13.03 3.06
CA GLY A 549 20.77 -11.77 3.47
C GLY A 549 20.75 -11.50 4.96
N THR A 550 21.57 -10.54 5.38
CA THR A 550 21.68 -10.11 6.78
C THR A 550 21.16 -8.68 6.97
N ARG A 551 20.97 -8.31 8.25
CA ARG A 551 20.70 -6.93 8.65
C ARG A 551 21.79 -5.96 8.17
N MET A 552 23.04 -6.39 8.16
CA MET A 552 24.21 -5.58 7.77
C MET A 552 24.42 -5.47 6.24
N GLY A 553 23.40 -5.82 5.44
CA GLY A 553 23.43 -5.64 3.99
C GLY A 553 24.24 -6.69 3.22
N ARG A 554 24.74 -7.75 3.89
CA ARG A 554 25.26 -8.93 3.15
C ARG A 554 24.10 -9.59 2.41
N PHE A 555 24.34 -9.99 1.17
CA PHE A 555 23.36 -10.60 0.30
C PHE A 555 24.01 -11.67 -0.59
N GLU A 556 23.37 -12.83 -0.70
CA GLU A 556 23.78 -13.97 -1.52
C GLU A 556 22.55 -14.52 -2.26
N THR A 557 22.72 -14.95 -3.52
CA THR A 557 21.66 -15.59 -4.31
C THR A 557 22.23 -16.62 -5.27
N SER A 558 21.43 -17.62 -5.65
CA SER A 558 21.73 -18.54 -6.75
C SER A 558 21.20 -18.08 -8.12
N MET A 559 20.44 -16.97 -8.16
CA MET A 559 19.87 -16.44 -9.39
C MET A 559 20.93 -15.74 -10.23
N LYS A 560 20.79 -15.80 -11.56
CA LYS A 560 21.82 -15.30 -12.49
C LYS A 560 21.63 -13.82 -12.79
N ASP A 561 20.39 -13.42 -13.03
CA ASP A 561 20.03 -12.04 -13.34
C ASP A 561 19.15 -11.47 -12.23
N SER A 562 19.38 -10.22 -11.83
CA SER A 562 18.65 -9.56 -10.74
C SER A 562 17.16 -9.30 -11.07
N GLY A 563 16.76 -9.52 -12.32
CA GLY A 563 15.37 -9.45 -12.80
C GLY A 563 14.70 -10.82 -12.93
N ASP A 564 15.38 -11.93 -12.60
CA ASP A 564 14.78 -13.25 -12.64
C ASP A 564 13.73 -13.39 -11.52
N CYS A 565 12.52 -13.82 -11.87
CA CYS A 565 11.43 -14.10 -10.93
C CYS A 565 11.07 -15.58 -10.93
N ASN A 566 10.82 -16.14 -9.74
CA ASN A 566 10.34 -17.50 -9.59
C ASN A 566 8.84 -17.52 -9.31
N ALA A 567 8.03 -17.94 -10.28
CA ALA A 567 6.64 -18.31 -10.01
C ALA A 567 6.61 -19.54 -9.09
N VAL A 568 6.00 -19.38 -7.91
CA VAL A 568 5.88 -20.43 -6.89
C VAL A 568 4.45 -20.88 -6.66
N THR A 569 3.45 -20.11 -7.10
CA THR A 569 2.05 -20.51 -7.09
C THR A 569 1.41 -20.12 -8.42
N TRP A 570 0.69 -21.04 -9.04
CA TRP A 570 -0.07 -20.76 -10.26
C TRP A 570 -1.35 -21.58 -10.34
N GLY A 571 -2.30 -21.06 -11.11
CA GLY A 571 -3.62 -21.65 -11.33
C GLY A 571 -3.95 -21.70 -12.81
N ILE A 572 -4.59 -22.79 -13.23
CA ILE A 572 -5.13 -22.98 -14.59
C ILE A 572 -6.63 -23.09 -14.47
N PHE A 573 -7.36 -22.16 -15.11
CA PHE A 573 -8.81 -22.04 -14.98
C PHE A 573 -9.49 -22.16 -16.35
N PRO A 574 -10.69 -22.77 -16.44
CA PRO A 574 -11.43 -22.87 -17.69
C PRO A 574 -11.71 -21.49 -18.30
N GLY A 575 -11.34 -21.31 -19.56
CA GLY A 575 -11.60 -20.07 -20.31
C GLY A 575 -10.78 -18.86 -19.88
N LYS A 576 -9.71 -19.03 -19.08
CA LYS A 576 -8.78 -17.96 -18.68
C LYS A 576 -7.34 -18.33 -19.03
N GLU A 577 -6.48 -17.32 -19.13
CA GLU A 577 -5.02 -17.51 -19.17
C GLU A 577 -4.50 -18.06 -17.84
N ILE A 578 -3.24 -18.53 -17.83
CA ILE A 578 -2.58 -18.99 -16.61
C ILE A 578 -2.39 -17.80 -15.67
N VAL A 579 -2.74 -18.00 -14.40
CA VAL A 579 -2.60 -16.96 -13.37
C VAL A 579 -1.48 -17.38 -12.42
N GLN A 580 -0.49 -16.49 -12.22
CA GLN A 580 0.66 -16.72 -11.33
C GLN A 580 0.68 -15.69 -10.18
N PRO A 581 -0.15 -15.88 -9.14
CA PRO A 581 -0.33 -14.91 -8.07
C PRO A 581 0.91 -14.68 -7.21
N THR A 582 1.78 -15.68 -7.10
CA THR A 582 2.90 -15.64 -6.15
C THR A 582 4.21 -15.85 -6.89
N ILE A 583 5.08 -14.84 -6.81
CA ILE A 583 6.44 -14.87 -7.29
C ILE A 583 7.44 -14.60 -6.15
N ILE A 584 8.66 -15.08 -6.31
CA ILE A 584 9.79 -14.77 -5.43
C ILE A 584 10.93 -14.21 -6.29
N GLU A 585 11.36 -12.98 -5.99
CA GLU A 585 12.37 -12.22 -6.75
C GLU A 585 13.30 -11.40 -5.82
N GLU A 586 14.43 -10.95 -6.37
CA GLU A 586 15.49 -10.28 -5.60
C GLU A 586 15.06 -8.96 -4.96
N VAL A 587 14.46 -8.06 -5.76
CA VAL A 587 14.00 -6.74 -5.29
C VAL A 587 13.02 -6.94 -4.14
N SER A 588 12.14 -7.93 -4.29
CA SER A 588 11.13 -8.23 -3.31
C SER A 588 11.71 -8.71 -1.99
N PHE A 589 12.63 -9.67 -2.07
CA PHE A 589 13.31 -10.22 -0.91
C PHE A 589 14.11 -9.15 -0.16
N LYS A 590 14.78 -8.23 -0.85
CA LYS A 590 15.58 -7.18 -0.20
C LYS A 590 14.73 -6.24 0.64
N ALA A 591 13.61 -5.77 0.11
CA ALA A 591 12.70 -4.89 0.82
C ALA A 591 12.11 -5.58 2.07
N TRP A 592 11.75 -6.85 1.97
CA TRP A 592 11.27 -7.61 3.13
C TRP A 592 12.31 -7.95 4.13
N LYS A 593 13.52 -8.31 3.70
CA LYS A 593 14.63 -8.54 4.61
C LYS A 593 14.75 -7.38 5.59
N ASP A 594 14.67 -6.15 5.10
CA ASP A 594 14.76 -4.96 5.94
C ASP A 594 13.58 -4.87 6.94
N GLU A 595 12.37 -5.17 6.49
CA GLU A 595 11.18 -5.24 7.35
C GLU A 595 11.23 -6.39 8.38
N ALA A 596 11.59 -7.59 7.97
CA ALA A 596 11.72 -8.77 8.80
C ALA A 596 12.77 -8.56 9.91
N PHE A 597 13.87 -7.85 9.61
CA PHE A 597 14.85 -7.42 10.61
C PHE A 597 14.37 -6.26 11.48
N ALA A 598 13.51 -5.38 10.97
CA ALA A 598 12.87 -4.34 11.78
C ALA A 598 11.84 -4.95 12.77
N LEU A 599 11.15 -6.03 12.42
CA LEU A 599 10.26 -6.77 13.33
C LEU A 599 10.99 -7.41 14.52
N TRP A 600 12.28 -7.75 14.37
CA TRP A 600 13.12 -8.10 15.53
C TRP A 600 13.31 -6.91 16.47
N ALA A 601 13.50 -5.70 15.94
CA ALA A 601 13.73 -4.48 16.72
C ALA A 601 12.45 -3.99 17.43
N GLU A 602 11.34 -3.80 16.70
CA GLU A 602 10.10 -4.53 16.97
C GLU A 602 9.91 -5.14 18.36
N TRP A 603 10.16 -6.44 18.36
CA TRP A 603 10.00 -7.31 19.49
C TRP A 603 10.95 -6.96 20.65
N GLU A 604 12.19 -6.56 20.34
CA GLU A 604 13.18 -6.11 21.33
C GLU A 604 12.65 -4.95 22.18
N ARG A 605 11.98 -3.97 21.54
CA ARG A 605 11.49 -2.75 22.17
C ARG A 605 10.31 -2.97 23.11
N LEU A 606 9.74 -4.17 23.18
CA LEU A 606 8.77 -4.53 24.22
C LEU A 606 9.40 -4.56 25.62
N PHE A 607 10.73 -4.70 25.71
CA PHE A 607 11.48 -4.89 26.94
C PHE A 607 12.40 -3.69 27.25
N GLU A 608 12.81 -3.56 28.51
CA GLU A 608 13.78 -2.52 28.89
C GLU A 608 15.14 -2.74 28.18
N PRO A 609 15.83 -1.69 27.72
CA PRO A 609 17.06 -1.84 26.92
C PRO A 609 18.18 -2.64 27.60
N ALA A 610 18.22 -2.63 28.93
CA ALA A 610 19.21 -3.35 29.73
C ALA A 610 18.72 -4.74 30.18
N SER A 611 17.52 -5.17 29.78
CA SER A 611 16.99 -6.51 30.10
C SER A 611 17.76 -7.61 29.38
N GLN A 612 17.68 -8.83 29.92
CA GLN A 612 18.24 -10.02 29.26
C GLN A 612 17.58 -10.25 27.89
N SER A 613 16.27 -10.02 27.80
CA SER A 613 15.45 -10.26 26.60
C SER A 613 15.81 -9.30 25.48
N ALA A 614 15.95 -8.01 25.78
CA ALA A 614 16.41 -7.03 24.79
C ALA A 614 17.80 -7.39 24.25
N ARG A 615 18.75 -7.75 25.13
CA ARG A 615 20.09 -8.19 24.71
C ARG A 615 20.07 -9.47 23.87
N LEU A 616 19.20 -10.43 24.21
CA LEU A 616 19.05 -11.67 23.45
C LEU A 616 18.55 -11.37 22.04
N LEU A 617 17.43 -10.67 21.90
CA LEU A 617 16.80 -10.38 20.62
C LEU A 617 17.74 -9.56 19.72
N ARG A 618 18.39 -8.53 20.29
CA ARG A 618 19.43 -7.76 19.59
C ARG A 618 20.58 -8.63 19.10
N GLY A 619 21.11 -9.47 19.99
CA GLY A 619 22.21 -10.36 19.65
C GLY A 619 21.82 -11.42 18.61
N VAL A 620 20.56 -11.85 18.57
CA VAL A 620 20.06 -12.77 17.54
C VAL A 620 19.98 -12.05 16.19
N MET A 621 19.30 -10.90 16.12
CA MET A 621 19.09 -10.19 14.86
C MET A 621 20.39 -9.72 14.18
N GLU A 622 21.45 -9.48 14.96
CA GLU A 622 22.78 -9.12 14.42
C GLU A 622 23.54 -10.31 13.81
N ARG A 623 23.20 -11.55 14.18
CA ARG A 623 23.99 -12.76 13.85
C ARG A 623 23.29 -13.75 12.93
N VAL A 624 22.01 -13.56 12.66
CA VAL A 624 21.24 -14.44 11.77
C VAL A 624 21.21 -13.94 10.33
N TRP A 625 21.04 -14.89 9.42
CA TRP A 625 20.66 -14.67 8.03
C TRP A 625 19.17 -14.92 7.90
N LEU A 626 18.48 -14.08 7.14
CA LEU A 626 17.19 -14.43 6.55
C LEU A 626 17.48 -15.19 5.24
N VAL A 627 16.88 -16.36 5.07
CA VAL A 627 17.08 -17.21 3.88
C VAL A 627 15.72 -17.64 3.37
N SER A 628 15.42 -17.34 2.10
CA SER A 628 14.29 -17.85 1.35
C SER A 628 14.79 -18.88 0.33
N LEU A 629 14.25 -20.11 0.38
CA LEU A 629 14.69 -21.23 -0.43
C LEU A 629 13.48 -21.91 -1.09
N VAL A 630 13.56 -22.11 -2.40
CA VAL A 630 12.50 -22.70 -3.24
C VAL A 630 13.04 -23.99 -3.86
N HIS A 631 12.24 -25.06 -3.81
CA HIS A 631 12.50 -26.27 -4.57
C HIS A 631 11.62 -26.31 -5.82
N HIS A 632 12.22 -26.50 -6.99
CA HIS A 632 11.53 -26.39 -8.27
C HIS A 632 10.75 -27.63 -8.69
N ASP A 633 11.06 -28.79 -8.11
CA ASP A 633 10.26 -30.01 -8.32
C ASP A 633 8.98 -29.97 -7.48
N PHE A 634 7.94 -29.34 -8.02
CA PHE A 634 6.62 -29.24 -7.39
C PHE A 634 5.85 -30.58 -7.33
N LYS A 635 6.40 -31.65 -7.93
CA LYS A 635 5.79 -32.99 -7.89
C LYS A 635 6.28 -33.82 -6.71
N ASP A 636 7.43 -33.47 -6.13
CA ASP A 636 7.98 -34.10 -4.95
C ASP A 636 7.71 -33.23 -3.72
N GLU A 637 6.68 -33.63 -2.95
CA GLU A 637 6.22 -32.92 -1.76
C GLU A 637 7.27 -32.85 -0.64
N GLU A 638 8.24 -33.78 -0.64
CA GLU A 638 9.23 -33.95 0.43
C GLU A 638 10.62 -33.42 0.07
N ALA A 639 10.86 -33.05 -1.19
CA ALA A 639 12.20 -32.69 -1.67
C ALA A 639 12.84 -31.54 -0.89
N LEU A 640 12.10 -30.44 -0.70
CA LEU A 640 12.57 -29.30 0.08
C LEU A 640 12.87 -29.67 1.53
N TRP A 641 11.97 -30.43 2.15
CA TRP A 641 12.01 -30.72 3.59
C TRP A 641 13.14 -31.69 3.92
N ARG A 642 13.37 -32.72 3.09
CA ARG A 642 14.54 -33.60 3.22
C ARG A 642 15.84 -32.80 3.17
N LEU A 643 15.97 -31.92 2.18
CA LEU A 643 17.15 -31.07 2.01
C LEU A 643 17.39 -30.17 3.24
N MET A 644 16.36 -29.50 3.74
CA MET A 644 16.45 -28.61 4.91
C MET A 644 16.76 -29.40 6.21
N LEU A 645 16.20 -30.60 6.36
CA LEU A 645 16.40 -31.44 7.54
C LEU A 645 17.77 -32.12 7.53
N GLU A 646 18.30 -32.52 6.37
CA GLU A 646 19.65 -33.09 6.27
C GLU A 646 20.72 -32.04 6.55
N ALA A 647 20.59 -30.84 5.97
CA ALA A 647 21.54 -29.74 6.16
C ALA A 647 21.55 -29.15 7.59
N SER A 648 20.48 -29.36 8.36
CA SER A 648 20.35 -28.87 9.74
C SER A 648 20.91 -29.82 10.80
N LEU A 649 21.35 -31.03 10.43
CA LEU A 649 22.04 -31.92 11.36
C LEU A 649 23.46 -31.40 11.69
N PRO A 650 23.91 -31.49 12.96
CA PRO A 650 25.32 -31.33 13.28
C PRO A 650 26.15 -32.40 12.54
N GLN A 651 27.33 -32.07 12.02
CA GLN A 651 28.29 -33.10 11.60
C GLN A 651 28.81 -33.81 12.86
N GLU A 652 28.85 -35.13 12.83
CA GLU A 652 29.49 -35.99 13.85
C GLU A 652 30.97 -35.65 14.05
#